data_AF-A0A9Q0RXB2-F1
#
_entry.id   AF-A0A9Q0RXB2-F1
#
_cell.length_a   1.000
_cell.length_b   1.000
_cell.length_c   1.000
_cell.angle_alpha   90.00
_cell.angle_beta   90.00
_cell.angle_gamma   90.00
#
_symmetry.space_group_name_H-M   'P 1'
#
loop_
_entity.id
_entity.type
_entity.pdbx_description
1 polymer ?
#
loop_
_entity_poly.entity_id
_entity_poly.type
_entity_poly.pdbx_seq_one_letter_code
_entity_poly.pdbx_strand_id
1 'polypeptide(L)'
;MARSLNPSQQKIAEKLIILNDRGSGILTRIYNIKKACGDTKSKPGFLSDKSLESSIKFIVKRFPNVDIKGLAAITNIKSEIIKSLSLYYYTFVDLLDFKDNVCEILTTMDACQIHLDITINFELTKNYLDLVTTYVSLMILLSRVEDRKAVLGLFNAAYEMQNNQSDQSFPRLGQMIIDYDAPLKKLSEEFIPHNRLLTSALLSLHNIYPVRNLSAEKWRELQILTLVGNPAMLLKASKTDTMSCEYVSLEAMDRYVIFGFMLMHQLLGQSNDATSMWLSALESGWVIALFRDEVIHIHQYIQNTFDGMKGYSKRISEVKDCYNHAIQKASFLHRERRKFLRTALKELALILTDQPGLLGPKALLIFIGLCFARDEILWLLRHNDNPPIVKSKGKTTEDLVDRQLPELLFHMEELRALVRKYSQVMQRYYVQYLSGYDAIDLNIRMQNLQVCPEEESIILSSLYSTVSSLSVKQVEENDVFDFRAFRMDWFRLQTFMSVAKTAIRITEHRDLARLLDSMVFHTKVVDNLDEILVETSDLSIFCFYSKMFEDQFHMCLEFPAQNRYIIAFPLICSHFQNCTHEMCPEERHHIRERSLSVVNMFLDEMAKEAKNIITTICDEQCQMADALLPKHCAKILSVAANRKKKDKNKKNMEDIRKPGDESYRKTREDLTTMDKLHMALTELCFAINYCPTVNVWEYAFAPREYLCQHLENRFSRALVGMVMYNSDTMEIAKPSELLASVRAYMNVLQTVENYVHIDITRVFNNCLLQQTQVTDSHGEKSIASLYNTWYSDVLLRRVSGGHIVFSMNQRAFVSITPEGCIPFNPEEFSDVNELRSLAELVGPYGIKLLNETLMWHIANQVQELKRMVILNKEVLITLRTSFDKPEVMKEQFKRLQQVDNVLQRMTIIGVILSFRHLAQEALVDVLDQRIPFLLSSVKDFQATPSTDSMKVMCEMASAAGLNCRVDPTLANALRTQKPEIDEGEHLIACLLMVFVAVSIPKLARNENLFYRASLEAHSNNTHCIALAVNNIFGAMFTICGQGDIEDRMKEFLALASSSLLRLGQESDREAIKNRESIYLLLDQIVQESSFLTMDLLESCFPYVLIRNAYHAVYKQEQALFN
;
A
#
# COMPACT_ATOMS: atom_id res chain seq x y z
N MET A 1 -20.42 -13.75 -70.61
CA MET A 1 -21.43 -12.85 -70.03
C MET A 1 -21.14 -12.74 -68.54
N ALA A 2 -20.59 -11.62 -68.08
CA ALA A 2 -20.38 -11.40 -66.64
C ALA A 2 -21.76 -11.18 -65.99
N ARG A 3 -22.07 -11.91 -64.91
CA ARG A 3 -23.28 -11.66 -64.09
C ARG A 3 -23.31 -10.19 -63.69
N SER A 4 -24.45 -9.53 -63.83
CA SER A 4 -24.64 -8.18 -63.29
C SER A 4 -24.40 -8.21 -61.78
N LEU A 5 -23.45 -7.40 -61.29
CA LEU A 5 -23.16 -7.28 -59.87
C LEU A 5 -24.40 -6.70 -59.18
N ASN A 6 -25.06 -7.45 -58.29
CA ASN A 6 -26.18 -6.93 -57.50
C ASN A 6 -25.61 -6.25 -56.23
N PRO A 7 -25.69 -4.91 -56.10
CA PRO A 7 -25.08 -4.18 -55.00
C PRO A 7 -25.65 -4.53 -53.62
N SER A 8 -26.96 -4.85 -53.52
CA SER A 8 -27.57 -5.17 -52.23
C SER A 8 -27.10 -6.53 -51.66
N GLN A 9 -26.62 -7.43 -52.53
CA GLN A 9 -26.14 -8.76 -52.14
C GLN A 9 -24.63 -8.82 -51.85
N GLN A 10 -23.91 -7.70 -51.93
CA GLN A 10 -22.45 -7.68 -51.72
C GLN A 10 -22.03 -7.74 -50.23
N LYS A 11 -22.97 -7.51 -49.30
CA LYS A 11 -22.74 -7.56 -47.84
C LYS A 11 -21.55 -6.72 -47.37
N ILE A 12 -21.43 -5.51 -47.93
CA ILE A 12 -20.27 -4.63 -47.71
C ILE A 12 -20.17 -4.21 -46.24
N ALA A 13 -21.29 -3.88 -45.59
CA ALA A 13 -21.33 -3.55 -44.17
C ALA A 13 -20.75 -4.68 -43.31
N GLU A 14 -21.20 -5.92 -43.51
CA GLU A 14 -20.69 -7.07 -42.75
C GLU A 14 -19.22 -7.36 -43.04
N LYS A 15 -18.82 -7.35 -44.32
CA LYS A 15 -17.42 -7.60 -44.69
C LYS A 15 -16.49 -6.54 -44.09
N LEU A 16 -16.88 -5.26 -44.07
CA LEU A 16 -16.08 -4.20 -43.46
C LEU A 16 -15.86 -4.41 -41.97
N ILE A 17 -16.91 -4.74 -41.21
CA ILE A 17 -16.79 -4.99 -39.76
C ILE A 17 -15.88 -6.17 -39.48
N ILE A 18 -16.11 -7.30 -40.17
CA ILE A 18 -15.34 -8.53 -39.97
C ILE A 18 -13.87 -8.29 -40.34
N LEU A 19 -13.59 -7.57 -41.43
CA LEU A 19 -12.22 -7.29 -41.84
C LEU A 19 -11.53 -6.29 -40.91
N ASN A 20 -12.21 -5.27 -40.41
CA ASN A 20 -11.61 -4.36 -39.43
C ASN A 20 -11.21 -5.07 -38.14
N ASP A 21 -12.09 -5.93 -37.61
CA ASP A 21 -11.79 -6.77 -36.44
C ASP A 21 -10.61 -7.73 -36.73
N ARG A 22 -10.68 -8.47 -37.84
CA ARG A 22 -9.59 -9.36 -38.30
C ARG A 22 -8.27 -8.60 -38.44
N GLY A 23 -8.30 -7.38 -38.97
CA GLY A 23 -7.13 -6.53 -39.16
C GLY A 23 -6.47 -6.15 -37.82
N SER A 24 -7.28 -5.80 -36.81
CA SER A 24 -6.80 -5.54 -35.44
C SER A 24 -6.16 -6.79 -34.83
N GLY A 25 -6.77 -7.96 -35.01
CA GLY A 25 -6.22 -9.24 -34.59
C GLY A 25 -4.87 -9.56 -35.23
N ILE A 26 -4.74 -9.36 -36.54
CA ILE A 26 -3.47 -9.59 -37.26
C ILE A 26 -2.42 -8.56 -36.85
N LEU A 27 -2.78 -7.28 -36.65
CA LEU A 27 -1.86 -6.26 -36.14
C LEU A 27 -1.26 -6.70 -34.81
N THR A 28 -2.10 -7.21 -33.92
CA THR A 28 -1.70 -7.74 -32.60
C THR A 28 -0.71 -8.89 -32.74
N ARG A 29 -0.98 -9.86 -33.62
CA ARG A 29 -0.08 -11.00 -33.84
C ARG A 29 1.26 -10.57 -34.46
N ILE A 30 1.24 -9.72 -35.48
CA ILE A 30 2.45 -9.22 -36.15
C ILE A 30 3.28 -8.34 -35.21
N TYR A 31 2.63 -7.53 -34.38
CA TYR A 31 3.29 -6.77 -33.32
C TYR A 31 4.06 -7.67 -32.37
N ASN A 32 3.44 -8.74 -31.87
CA ASN A 32 4.11 -9.69 -30.98
C ASN A 32 5.28 -10.41 -31.66
N ILE A 33 5.14 -10.80 -32.93
CA ILE A 33 6.24 -11.36 -33.72
C ILE A 33 7.38 -10.34 -33.85
N LYS A 34 7.08 -9.07 -34.14
CA LYS A 34 8.10 -8.01 -34.23
C LYS A 34 8.85 -7.86 -32.91
N LYS A 35 8.13 -7.75 -31.78
CA LYS A 35 8.74 -7.60 -30.45
C LYS A 35 9.60 -8.82 -30.09
N ALA A 36 9.10 -10.04 -30.32
CA ALA A 36 9.82 -11.27 -30.04
C ALA A 36 11.08 -11.44 -30.91
N CYS A 37 11.01 -11.11 -32.20
CA CYS A 37 12.18 -11.17 -33.09
C CYS A 37 13.21 -10.07 -32.80
N GLY A 38 12.78 -8.93 -32.27
CA GLY A 38 13.65 -7.80 -31.92
C GLY A 38 14.39 -7.97 -30.59
N ASP A 39 13.88 -8.80 -29.67
CA ASP A 39 14.50 -9.06 -28.37
C ASP A 39 15.37 -10.32 -28.42
N THR A 40 16.62 -10.20 -27.97
CA THR A 40 17.61 -11.29 -28.05
C THR A 40 17.27 -12.49 -27.17
N LYS A 41 16.44 -12.31 -26.14
CA LYS A 41 16.02 -13.39 -25.23
C LYS A 41 14.83 -14.19 -25.76
N SER A 42 13.89 -13.53 -26.44
CA SER A 42 12.67 -14.15 -26.97
C SER A 42 12.75 -14.53 -28.45
N LYS A 43 13.79 -14.08 -29.17
CA LYS A 43 14.03 -14.45 -30.56
C LYS A 43 14.16 -15.98 -30.71
N PRO A 44 13.50 -16.60 -31.73
CA PRO A 44 13.63 -18.03 -31.97
C PRO A 44 15.09 -18.47 -32.06
N GLY A 45 15.49 -19.47 -31.26
CA GLY A 45 16.89 -19.86 -31.08
C GLY A 45 17.64 -20.17 -32.39
N PHE A 46 16.93 -20.71 -33.39
CA PHE A 46 17.49 -20.99 -34.72
C PHE A 46 18.05 -19.74 -35.42
N LEU A 47 17.45 -18.58 -35.21
CA LEU A 47 17.88 -17.32 -35.83
C LEU A 47 19.13 -16.72 -35.16
N SER A 48 19.44 -17.16 -33.94
CA SER A 48 20.59 -16.72 -33.16
C SER A 48 21.71 -17.78 -33.13
N ASP A 49 21.49 -18.97 -33.68
CA ASP A 49 22.47 -20.05 -33.70
C ASP A 49 23.57 -19.79 -34.75
N LYS A 50 24.81 -19.67 -34.28
CA LYS A 50 25.99 -19.50 -35.13
C LYS A 50 26.18 -20.64 -36.13
N SER A 51 25.71 -21.85 -35.82
CA SER A 51 25.80 -22.99 -36.72
C SER A 51 24.90 -22.83 -37.97
N LEU A 52 23.78 -22.10 -37.83
CA LEU A 52 22.79 -21.88 -38.88
C LEU A 52 22.96 -20.53 -39.60
N GLU A 53 23.83 -19.65 -39.12
CA GLU A 53 24.04 -18.30 -39.66
C GLU A 53 24.35 -18.30 -41.17
N SER A 54 25.22 -19.22 -41.62
CA SER A 54 25.58 -19.37 -43.04
C SER A 54 24.39 -19.79 -43.90
N SER A 55 23.55 -20.70 -43.40
CA SER A 55 22.33 -21.18 -44.04
C SER A 55 21.27 -20.09 -44.12
N ILE A 56 21.08 -19.33 -43.03
CA ILE A 56 20.14 -18.20 -42.98
C ILE A 56 20.56 -17.09 -43.95
N LYS A 57 21.86 -16.73 -44.00
CA LYS A 57 22.37 -15.75 -44.97
C LYS A 57 22.13 -16.20 -46.42
N PHE A 58 22.31 -17.50 -46.70
CA PHE A 58 22.02 -18.05 -48.02
C PHE A 58 20.52 -17.97 -48.37
N ILE A 59 19.64 -18.33 -47.43
CA ILE A 59 18.18 -18.22 -47.57
C ILE A 59 17.76 -16.78 -47.86
N VAL A 60 18.18 -15.83 -47.01
CA VAL A 60 17.78 -14.41 -47.14
C VAL A 60 18.26 -13.82 -48.47
N LYS A 61 19.48 -14.14 -48.91
CA LYS A 61 20.05 -13.65 -50.18
C LYS A 61 19.30 -14.16 -51.42
N ARG A 62 18.76 -15.38 -51.36
CA ARG A 62 18.04 -16.01 -52.47
C ARG A 62 16.51 -15.96 -52.35
N PHE A 63 15.99 -15.34 -51.29
CA PHE A 63 14.55 -15.27 -51.03
C PHE A 63 13.81 -14.62 -52.23
N PRO A 64 12.76 -15.26 -52.78
CA PRO A 64 12.02 -16.40 -52.25
C PRO A 64 12.47 -17.75 -52.85
N ASN A 65 13.36 -17.74 -53.86
CA ASN A 65 13.78 -18.91 -54.64
C ASN A 65 15.00 -19.61 -54.01
N VAL A 66 14.78 -20.31 -52.90
CA VAL A 66 15.83 -21.00 -52.13
C VAL A 66 16.05 -22.42 -52.66
N ASP A 67 17.32 -22.82 -52.88
CA ASP A 67 17.68 -24.19 -53.25
C ASP A 67 18.10 -25.00 -52.01
N ILE A 68 17.36 -26.06 -51.69
CA ILE A 68 17.57 -26.91 -50.51
C ILE A 68 18.91 -27.69 -50.54
N LYS A 69 19.56 -27.84 -51.70
CA LYS A 69 20.83 -28.58 -51.82
C LYS A 69 21.99 -27.93 -51.05
N GLY A 70 21.90 -26.64 -50.75
CA GLY A 70 22.91 -25.88 -50.00
C GLY A 70 22.75 -25.88 -48.47
N LEU A 71 21.76 -26.58 -47.92
CA LEU A 71 21.28 -26.40 -46.54
C LEU A 71 21.50 -27.63 -45.63
N ALA A 72 22.67 -28.27 -45.70
CA ALA A 72 22.98 -29.49 -44.95
C ALA A 72 22.82 -29.36 -43.42
N ALA A 73 23.06 -28.17 -42.85
CA ALA A 73 22.92 -27.92 -41.42
C ALA A 73 21.46 -28.00 -40.91
N ILE A 74 20.47 -27.85 -41.81
CA ILE A 74 19.04 -27.88 -41.47
C ILE A 74 18.49 -29.31 -41.42
N THR A 75 19.12 -30.26 -42.12
CA THR A 75 18.57 -31.60 -42.35
C THR A 75 18.22 -32.36 -41.06
N ASN A 76 19.05 -32.23 -40.03
CA ASN A 76 18.88 -32.94 -38.76
C ASN A 76 17.91 -32.25 -37.78
N ILE A 77 17.58 -30.98 -38.00
CA ILE A 77 16.74 -30.14 -37.12
C ILE A 77 15.44 -29.67 -37.79
N LYS A 78 15.16 -30.15 -39.02
CA LYS A 78 14.02 -29.70 -39.85
C LYS A 78 12.67 -29.81 -39.14
N SER A 79 12.41 -30.89 -38.41
CA SER A 79 11.14 -31.08 -37.70
C SER A 79 10.97 -30.12 -36.52
N GLU A 80 12.07 -29.74 -35.86
CA GLU A 80 12.04 -28.75 -34.77
C GLU A 80 11.81 -27.34 -35.31
N ILE A 81 12.43 -27.00 -36.44
CA ILE A 81 12.23 -25.71 -37.13
C ILE A 81 10.76 -25.56 -37.54
N ILE A 82 10.16 -26.57 -38.19
CA ILE A 82 8.75 -26.54 -38.58
C ILE A 82 7.87 -26.33 -37.35
N LYS A 83 8.08 -27.12 -36.29
CA LYS A 83 7.30 -27.02 -35.06
C LYS A 83 7.39 -25.61 -34.46
N SER A 84 8.59 -25.06 -34.32
CA SER A 84 8.83 -23.78 -33.65
C SER A 84 8.42 -22.55 -34.47
N LEU A 85 8.58 -22.58 -35.80
CA LEU A 85 8.28 -21.42 -36.66
C LEU A 85 6.89 -21.47 -37.29
N SER A 86 6.15 -22.58 -37.14
CA SER A 86 4.78 -22.74 -37.67
C SER A 86 3.86 -21.58 -37.31
N LEU A 87 3.84 -21.18 -36.05
CA LEU A 87 2.99 -20.08 -35.56
C LEU A 87 3.28 -18.77 -36.30
N TYR A 88 4.56 -18.46 -36.51
CA TYR A 88 4.96 -17.23 -37.20
C TYR A 88 4.65 -17.33 -38.68
N TYR A 89 4.97 -18.46 -39.31
CA TYR A 89 4.70 -18.71 -40.73
C TYR A 89 3.21 -18.54 -41.05
N TYR A 90 2.33 -19.25 -40.34
CA TYR A 90 0.89 -19.19 -40.61
C TYR A 90 0.28 -17.83 -40.23
N THR A 91 0.87 -17.07 -39.30
CA THR A 91 0.47 -15.68 -39.07
C THR A 91 0.74 -14.78 -40.29
N PHE A 92 1.85 -15.00 -41.01
CA PHE A 92 2.09 -14.30 -42.26
C PHE A 92 1.20 -14.79 -43.41
N VAL A 93 0.78 -16.06 -43.41
CA VAL A 93 -0.24 -16.57 -44.34
C VAL A 93 -1.60 -15.91 -44.06
N ASP A 94 -2.01 -15.79 -42.79
CA ASP A 94 -3.23 -15.07 -42.41
C ASP A 94 -3.22 -13.61 -42.90
N LEU A 95 -2.04 -12.96 -42.87
CA LEU A 95 -1.86 -11.61 -43.39
C LEU A 95 -2.01 -11.56 -44.92
N LEU A 96 -1.52 -12.57 -45.65
CA LEU A 96 -1.73 -12.70 -47.10
C LEU A 96 -3.22 -12.85 -47.43
N ASP A 97 -3.93 -13.73 -46.72
CA ASP A 97 -5.36 -13.94 -46.92
C ASP A 97 -6.16 -12.68 -46.58
N PHE A 98 -5.81 -11.99 -45.48
CA PHE A 98 -6.41 -10.70 -45.15
C PHE A 98 -6.21 -9.67 -46.26
N LYS A 99 -4.99 -9.54 -46.80
CA LYS A 99 -4.66 -8.65 -47.91
C LYS A 99 -5.57 -8.90 -49.11
N ASP A 100 -5.73 -10.17 -49.49
CA ASP A 100 -6.56 -10.56 -50.64
C ASP A 100 -8.03 -10.16 -50.44
N ASN A 101 -8.58 -10.41 -49.25
CA ASN A 101 -9.96 -10.03 -48.92
C ASN A 101 -10.16 -8.51 -48.89
N VAL A 102 -9.17 -7.75 -48.41
CA VAL A 102 -9.18 -6.28 -48.45
C VAL A 102 -9.17 -5.78 -49.89
N CYS A 103 -8.32 -6.34 -50.76
CA CYS A 103 -8.29 -5.96 -52.18
C CYS A 103 -9.63 -6.26 -52.87
N GLU A 104 -10.24 -7.41 -52.56
CA GLU A 104 -11.55 -7.80 -53.11
C GLU A 104 -12.65 -6.82 -52.71
N ILE A 105 -12.74 -6.45 -51.42
CA ILE A 105 -13.80 -5.54 -50.96
C ILE A 105 -13.60 -4.13 -51.52
N LEU A 106 -12.38 -3.61 -51.57
CA LEU A 106 -12.09 -2.30 -52.18
C LEU A 106 -12.51 -2.27 -53.65
N THR A 107 -12.14 -3.32 -54.40
CA THR A 107 -12.55 -3.48 -55.81
C THR A 107 -14.07 -3.56 -55.97
N THR A 108 -14.75 -4.27 -55.06
CA THR A 108 -16.21 -4.39 -55.06
C THR A 108 -16.89 -3.04 -54.79
N MET A 109 -16.38 -2.28 -53.82
CA MET A 109 -16.91 -0.95 -53.51
C MET A 109 -16.75 0.02 -54.70
N ASP A 110 -15.63 -0.07 -55.45
CA ASP A 110 -15.42 0.74 -56.65
C ASP A 110 -16.32 0.34 -57.78
N ALA A 111 -16.53 -0.97 -58.00
CA ALA A 111 -17.47 -1.48 -58.99
C ALA A 111 -18.91 -1.03 -58.68
N CYS A 112 -19.29 -0.96 -57.40
CA CYS A 112 -20.56 -0.41 -56.93
C CYS A 112 -20.62 1.14 -57.03
N GLN A 113 -19.51 1.80 -57.33
CA GLN A 113 -19.39 3.25 -57.39
C GLN A 113 -19.90 3.96 -56.12
N ILE A 114 -19.61 3.40 -54.95
CA ILE A 114 -20.11 3.93 -53.68
C ILE A 114 -19.68 5.38 -53.47
N HIS A 115 -20.54 6.18 -52.84
CA HIS A 115 -20.24 7.52 -52.35
C HIS A 115 -19.91 7.47 -50.86
N LEU A 116 -18.84 8.14 -50.43
CA LEU A 116 -18.40 8.18 -49.04
C LEU A 116 -18.32 9.64 -48.57
N ASP A 117 -19.02 9.94 -47.47
CA ASP A 117 -19.05 11.21 -46.77
C ASP A 117 -19.26 10.96 -45.26
N ILE A 118 -18.23 11.24 -44.45
CA ILE A 118 -18.25 10.97 -43.01
C ILE A 118 -19.37 11.71 -42.26
N THR A 119 -19.90 12.79 -42.83
CA THR A 119 -20.98 13.59 -42.25
C THR A 119 -22.38 13.08 -42.59
N ILE A 120 -22.48 12.07 -43.44
CA ILE A 120 -23.76 11.51 -43.94
C ILE A 120 -23.82 10.00 -43.70
N ASN A 121 -22.90 9.24 -44.28
CA ASN A 121 -22.80 7.78 -44.10
C ASN A 121 -21.60 7.45 -43.22
N PHE A 122 -21.71 7.88 -41.96
CA PHE A 122 -20.65 7.81 -40.96
C PHE A 122 -20.05 6.41 -40.80
N GLU A 123 -20.88 5.40 -40.51
CA GLU A 123 -20.40 4.03 -40.27
C GLU A 123 -19.66 3.47 -41.49
N LEU A 124 -20.21 3.68 -42.69
CA LEU A 124 -19.60 3.21 -43.93
C LEU A 124 -18.26 3.91 -44.23
N THR A 125 -18.21 5.24 -44.08
CA THR A 125 -16.99 6.02 -44.35
C THR A 125 -15.91 5.76 -43.31
N LYS A 126 -16.28 5.72 -42.02
CA LYS A 126 -15.35 5.42 -40.93
C LYS A 126 -14.76 4.02 -41.06
N ASN A 127 -15.58 2.98 -41.23
CA ASN A 127 -15.09 1.61 -41.35
C ASN A 127 -14.23 1.41 -42.62
N TYR A 128 -14.53 2.12 -43.71
CA TYR A 128 -13.65 2.12 -44.89
C TYR A 128 -12.28 2.74 -44.59
N LEU A 129 -12.23 3.91 -43.94
CA LEU A 129 -10.99 4.60 -43.59
C LEU A 129 -10.18 3.81 -42.53
N ASP A 130 -10.85 3.19 -41.56
CA ASP A 130 -10.23 2.27 -40.60
C ASP A 130 -9.59 1.07 -41.30
N LEU A 131 -10.26 0.47 -42.28
CA LEU A 131 -9.72 -0.69 -43.00
C LEU A 131 -8.49 -0.29 -43.83
N VAL A 132 -8.57 0.83 -44.54
CA VAL A 132 -7.47 1.37 -45.33
C VAL A 132 -6.26 1.67 -44.44
N THR A 133 -6.45 2.36 -43.32
CA THR A 133 -5.34 2.70 -42.42
C THR A 133 -4.78 1.50 -41.66
N THR A 134 -5.62 0.54 -41.30
CA THR A 134 -5.20 -0.76 -40.73
C THR A 134 -4.35 -1.53 -41.73
N TYR A 135 -4.77 -1.58 -43.00
CA TYR A 135 -4.02 -2.23 -44.07
C TYR A 135 -2.66 -1.58 -44.30
N VAL A 136 -2.60 -0.23 -44.37
CA VAL A 136 -1.33 0.51 -44.45
C VAL A 136 -0.44 0.20 -43.24
N SER A 137 -1.01 0.25 -42.04
CA SER A 137 -0.25 0.04 -40.80
C SER A 137 0.32 -1.38 -40.72
N LEU A 138 -0.45 -2.38 -41.12
CA LEU A 138 -0.01 -3.78 -41.21
C LEU A 138 1.17 -3.96 -42.16
N MET A 139 1.09 -3.40 -43.36
CA MET A 139 2.14 -3.56 -44.36
C MET A 139 3.43 -2.82 -43.98
N ILE A 140 3.32 -1.67 -43.29
CA ILE A 140 4.51 -1.00 -42.73
C ILE A 140 5.07 -1.77 -41.54
N LEU A 141 4.23 -2.30 -40.65
CA LEU A 141 4.69 -3.08 -39.51
C LEU A 141 5.37 -4.38 -39.97
N LEU A 142 4.83 -5.04 -40.99
CA LEU A 142 5.43 -6.19 -41.68
C LEU A 142 6.84 -5.85 -42.19
N SER A 143 7.01 -4.72 -42.86
CA SER A 143 8.32 -4.34 -43.42
C SER A 143 9.37 -4.07 -42.33
N ARG A 144 8.95 -3.83 -41.09
CA ARG A 144 9.81 -3.62 -39.91
C ARG A 144 10.18 -4.91 -39.17
N VAL A 145 9.63 -6.06 -39.54
CA VAL A 145 10.10 -7.35 -39.04
C VAL A 145 11.35 -7.73 -39.83
N GLU A 146 12.53 -7.43 -39.30
CA GLU A 146 13.82 -7.62 -40.00
C GLU A 146 14.06 -9.08 -40.41
N ASP A 147 13.79 -10.03 -39.50
CA ASP A 147 14.01 -11.46 -39.74
C ASP A 147 12.90 -12.14 -40.57
N ARG A 148 11.91 -11.41 -41.11
CA ARG A 148 10.76 -12.02 -41.81
C ARG A 148 11.16 -12.97 -42.95
N LYS A 149 12.17 -12.61 -43.75
CA LYS A 149 12.68 -13.44 -44.86
C LYS A 149 13.39 -14.70 -44.32
N ALA A 150 14.10 -14.57 -43.20
CA ALA A 150 14.76 -15.69 -42.54
C ALA A 150 13.75 -16.67 -41.96
N VAL A 151 12.75 -16.18 -41.21
CA VAL A 151 11.68 -17.01 -40.62
C VAL A 151 10.93 -17.80 -41.70
N LEU A 152 10.44 -17.11 -42.73
CA LEU A 152 9.65 -17.73 -43.79
C LEU A 152 10.47 -18.71 -44.64
N GLY A 153 11.69 -18.30 -45.01
CA GLY A 153 12.56 -19.14 -45.84
C GLY A 153 13.08 -20.36 -45.09
N LEU A 154 13.38 -20.25 -43.78
CA LEU A 154 13.83 -21.36 -42.95
C LEU A 154 12.70 -22.38 -42.74
N PHE A 155 11.48 -21.91 -42.45
CA PHE A 155 10.32 -22.79 -42.36
C PHE A 155 10.06 -23.54 -43.67
N ASN A 156 10.00 -22.82 -44.80
CA ASN A 156 9.73 -23.46 -46.10
C ASN A 156 10.83 -24.45 -46.51
N ALA A 157 12.10 -24.11 -46.30
CA ALA A 157 13.21 -25.03 -46.60
C ALA A 157 13.13 -26.31 -45.75
N ALA A 158 12.83 -26.19 -44.46
CA ALA A 158 12.63 -27.35 -43.58
C ALA A 158 11.41 -28.17 -43.98
N TYR A 159 10.30 -27.52 -44.34
CA TYR A 159 9.07 -28.16 -44.81
C TYR A 159 9.29 -28.94 -46.10
N GLU A 160 9.98 -28.35 -47.08
CA GLU A 160 10.32 -29.02 -48.34
C GLU A 160 11.25 -30.22 -48.13
N MET A 161 12.23 -30.12 -47.23
CA MET A 161 13.09 -31.25 -46.85
C MET A 161 12.36 -32.38 -46.11
N GLN A 162 11.19 -32.10 -45.53
CA GLN A 162 10.39 -33.10 -44.83
C GLN A 162 9.33 -33.73 -45.73
N ASN A 163 8.70 -32.94 -46.62
CA ASN A 163 7.55 -33.34 -47.41
C ASN A 163 7.84 -33.51 -48.92
N ASN A 164 9.07 -33.25 -49.36
CA ASN A 164 9.51 -33.23 -50.78
C ASN A 164 8.77 -32.22 -51.68
N GLN A 165 8.05 -31.28 -51.07
CA GLN A 165 7.33 -30.20 -51.75
C GLN A 165 7.32 -28.96 -50.84
N SER A 166 7.49 -27.77 -51.43
CA SER A 166 7.33 -26.50 -50.72
C SER A 166 5.88 -26.31 -50.24
N ASP A 167 5.67 -25.49 -49.22
CA ASP A 167 4.32 -25.16 -48.74
C ASP A 167 3.50 -24.45 -49.83
N GLN A 168 2.20 -24.76 -49.92
CA GLN A 168 1.32 -24.26 -50.99
C GLN A 168 1.21 -22.73 -51.01
N SER A 169 1.28 -22.09 -49.84
CA SER A 169 1.15 -20.64 -49.69
C SER A 169 2.48 -19.91 -49.91
N PHE A 170 3.62 -20.60 -49.81
CA PHE A 170 4.95 -19.98 -49.86
C PHE A 170 5.23 -19.17 -51.14
N PRO A 171 4.89 -19.62 -52.38
CA PRO A 171 5.19 -18.85 -53.58
C PRO A 171 4.52 -17.46 -53.58
N ARG A 172 3.23 -17.40 -53.18
CA ARG A 172 2.48 -16.15 -53.08
C ARG A 172 2.97 -15.30 -51.91
N LEU A 173 3.23 -15.94 -50.77
CA LEU A 173 3.70 -15.26 -49.56
C LEU A 173 5.08 -14.65 -49.76
N GLY A 174 6.02 -15.40 -50.36
CA GLY A 174 7.36 -14.92 -50.68
C GLY A 174 7.33 -13.74 -51.65
N GLN A 175 6.44 -13.77 -52.65
CA GLN A 175 6.23 -12.64 -53.56
C GLN A 175 5.67 -11.41 -52.82
N MET A 176 4.68 -11.57 -51.95
CA MET A 176 4.15 -10.48 -51.12
C MET A 176 5.25 -9.81 -50.30
N ILE A 177 6.12 -10.59 -49.64
CA ILE A 177 7.21 -10.05 -48.82
C ILE A 177 8.17 -9.17 -49.64
N ILE A 178 8.38 -9.49 -50.93
CA ILE A 178 9.23 -8.72 -51.83
C ILE A 178 8.52 -7.48 -52.33
N ASP A 179 7.27 -7.62 -52.77
CA ASP A 179 6.47 -6.51 -53.29
C ASP A 179 6.33 -5.39 -52.24
N TYR A 180 6.19 -5.75 -50.96
CA TYR A 180 6.04 -4.80 -49.84
C TYR A 180 7.34 -4.53 -49.08
N ASP A 181 8.53 -4.80 -49.66
CA ASP A 181 9.79 -4.30 -49.07
C ASP A 181 9.79 -2.76 -48.96
N ALA A 182 9.12 -2.07 -49.89
CA ALA A 182 8.81 -0.64 -49.85
C ALA A 182 7.29 -0.42 -49.81
N PRO A 183 6.64 -0.58 -48.64
CA PRO A 183 5.21 -0.79 -48.53
C PRO A 183 4.37 0.37 -49.07
N LEU A 184 4.69 1.63 -48.74
CA LEU A 184 3.93 2.78 -49.24
C LEU A 184 3.98 2.93 -50.76
N LYS A 185 5.11 2.61 -51.39
CA LYS A 185 5.24 2.68 -52.85
C LYS A 185 4.33 1.64 -53.51
N LYS A 186 4.35 0.41 -53.01
CA LYS A 186 3.49 -0.66 -53.52
C LYS A 186 2.01 -0.36 -53.27
N LEU A 187 1.67 0.14 -52.09
CA LEU A 187 0.30 0.51 -51.74
C LEU A 187 -0.22 1.67 -52.60
N SER A 188 0.58 2.71 -52.87
CA SER A 188 0.12 3.81 -53.74
C SER A 188 -0.14 3.36 -55.17
N GLU A 189 0.64 2.41 -55.70
CA GLU A 189 0.39 1.76 -56.99
C GLU A 189 -0.89 0.91 -56.97
N GLU A 190 -1.14 0.16 -55.88
CA GLU A 190 -2.34 -0.67 -55.70
C GLU A 190 -3.62 0.15 -55.52
N PHE A 191 -3.54 1.37 -54.97
CA PHE A 191 -4.68 2.23 -54.73
C PHE A 191 -5.10 3.11 -55.92
N ILE A 192 -4.35 3.11 -57.03
CA ILE A 192 -4.72 3.82 -58.28
C ILE A 192 -6.16 3.53 -58.74
N PRO A 193 -6.64 2.27 -58.84
CA PRO A 193 -8.04 1.99 -59.21
C PRO A 193 -9.05 2.50 -58.18
N HIS A 194 -8.64 2.68 -56.91
CA HIS A 194 -9.46 3.08 -55.77
C HIS A 194 -9.50 4.60 -55.54
N ASN A 195 -8.88 5.37 -56.45
CA ASN A 195 -8.70 6.82 -56.34
C ASN A 195 -9.99 7.57 -56.04
N ARG A 196 -11.11 7.22 -56.70
CA ARG A 196 -12.39 7.92 -56.57
C ARG A 196 -12.98 7.75 -55.16
N LEU A 197 -13.01 6.52 -54.65
CA LEU A 197 -13.53 6.23 -53.32
C LEU A 197 -12.73 6.91 -52.23
N LEU A 198 -11.41 6.71 -52.24
CA LEU A 198 -10.53 7.26 -51.20
C LEU A 198 -10.55 8.80 -51.22
N THR A 199 -10.60 9.43 -52.40
CA THR A 199 -10.73 10.90 -52.50
C THR A 199 -12.04 11.40 -51.90
N SER A 200 -13.18 10.75 -52.19
CA SER A 200 -14.48 11.13 -51.61
C SER A 200 -14.46 11.06 -50.08
N ALA A 201 -13.95 9.96 -49.53
CA ALA A 201 -13.87 9.76 -48.08
C ALA A 201 -12.95 10.81 -47.42
N LEU A 202 -11.75 11.03 -47.95
CA LEU A 202 -10.78 11.96 -47.37
C LEU A 202 -11.26 13.41 -47.44
N LEU A 203 -11.81 13.87 -48.56
CA LEU A 203 -12.29 15.24 -48.67
C LEU A 203 -13.48 15.54 -47.75
N SER A 204 -14.29 14.53 -47.41
CA SER A 204 -15.38 14.70 -46.44
C SER A 204 -14.90 15.07 -45.03
N LEU A 205 -13.67 14.69 -44.66
CA LEU A 205 -13.06 15.04 -43.37
C LEU A 205 -12.80 16.55 -43.24
N HIS A 206 -12.74 17.31 -44.33
CA HIS A 206 -12.46 18.75 -44.30
C HIS A 206 -13.44 19.54 -43.44
N ASN A 207 -14.69 19.08 -43.33
CA ASN A 207 -15.72 19.76 -42.52
C ASN A 207 -15.59 19.46 -41.00
N ILE A 208 -14.83 18.42 -40.63
CA ILE A 208 -14.74 17.93 -39.25
C ILE A 208 -13.34 18.16 -38.67
N TYR A 209 -12.30 17.78 -39.41
CA TYR A 209 -10.92 17.76 -38.93
C TYR A 209 -10.41 19.13 -38.44
N PRO A 210 -10.57 20.25 -39.19
CA PRO A 210 -10.09 21.55 -38.73
C PRO A 210 -10.78 22.06 -37.46
N VAL A 211 -12.07 21.73 -37.28
CA VAL A 211 -12.87 22.13 -36.11
C VAL A 211 -12.49 21.29 -34.88
N ARG A 212 -12.07 20.04 -35.09
CA ARG A 212 -11.57 19.16 -34.02
C ARG A 212 -10.12 19.48 -33.64
N ASN A 213 -9.29 19.92 -34.59
CA ASN A 213 -7.88 20.25 -34.36
C ASN A 213 -7.63 21.72 -33.95
N LEU A 214 -8.43 22.26 -33.02
CA LEU A 214 -8.31 23.66 -32.56
C LEU A 214 -7.34 23.83 -31.39
N SER A 215 -6.82 25.04 -31.19
CA SER A 215 -6.00 25.37 -30.01
C SER A 215 -6.84 25.51 -28.75
N ALA A 216 -6.20 25.37 -27.58
CA ALA A 216 -6.84 25.56 -26.29
C ALA A 216 -7.41 27.00 -26.12
N GLU A 217 -6.81 27.99 -26.77
CA GLU A 217 -7.33 29.36 -26.80
C GLU A 217 -8.68 29.43 -27.53
N LYS A 218 -8.78 28.79 -28.70
CA LYS A 218 -10.04 28.68 -29.42
C LYS A 218 -11.08 27.86 -28.67
N TRP A 219 -10.67 26.80 -27.95
CA TRP A 219 -11.59 26.07 -27.08
C TRP A 219 -12.17 26.93 -25.96
N ARG A 220 -11.38 27.85 -25.39
CA ARG A 220 -11.86 28.83 -24.39
C ARG A 220 -12.81 29.85 -25.00
N GLU A 221 -12.46 30.41 -26.16
CA GLU A 221 -13.32 31.36 -26.88
C GLU A 221 -14.69 30.74 -27.21
N LEU A 222 -14.70 29.48 -27.64
CA LEU A 222 -15.91 28.73 -27.99
C LEU A 222 -16.61 28.12 -26.78
N GLN A 223 -16.03 28.23 -25.59
CA GLN A 223 -16.52 27.61 -24.35
C GLN A 223 -16.86 26.12 -24.50
N ILE A 224 -15.98 25.34 -25.15
CA ILE A 224 -16.24 23.91 -25.38
C ILE A 224 -16.29 23.16 -24.03
N LEU A 225 -17.19 22.18 -23.91
CA LEU A 225 -17.42 21.33 -22.72
C LEU A 225 -18.01 22.02 -21.49
N THR A 226 -18.27 23.33 -21.49
CA THR A 226 -18.86 23.98 -20.30
C THR A 226 -20.34 23.62 -20.11
N LEU A 227 -20.75 23.45 -18.86
CA LEU A 227 -22.16 23.36 -18.48
C LEU A 227 -22.71 24.70 -17.95
N VAL A 228 -21.84 25.61 -17.52
CA VAL A 228 -22.22 26.87 -16.86
C VAL A 228 -22.15 28.09 -17.78
N GLY A 229 -21.54 27.98 -18.96
CA GLY A 229 -21.44 29.09 -19.91
C GLY A 229 -22.79 29.65 -20.34
N ASN A 230 -23.84 28.82 -20.40
CA ASN A 230 -25.22 29.26 -20.61
C ASN A 230 -26.21 28.42 -19.79
N PRO A 231 -26.60 28.88 -18.58
CA PRO A 231 -27.49 28.14 -17.69
C PRO A 231 -28.86 27.79 -18.31
N ALA A 232 -29.35 28.59 -19.26
CA ALA A 232 -30.61 28.31 -19.96
C ALA A 232 -30.55 27.06 -20.87
N MET A 233 -29.35 26.58 -21.19
CA MET A 233 -29.13 25.39 -22.00
C MET A 233 -28.86 24.14 -21.15
N LEU A 234 -28.84 24.25 -19.82
CA LEU A 234 -28.45 23.15 -18.93
C LEU A 234 -29.37 21.93 -19.05
N LEU A 235 -30.69 22.13 -19.17
CA LEU A 235 -31.66 21.03 -19.33
C LEU A 235 -31.84 20.58 -20.78
N LYS A 236 -31.33 21.32 -21.76
CA LYS A 236 -31.47 20.94 -23.17
C LYS A 236 -30.47 19.86 -23.53
N ALA A 237 -30.92 18.89 -24.33
CA ALA A 237 -30.03 17.88 -24.89
C ALA A 237 -28.92 18.53 -25.73
N SER A 238 -27.68 18.11 -25.50
CA SER A 238 -26.57 18.45 -26.39
C SER A 238 -26.74 17.66 -27.70
N LYS A 239 -26.93 18.38 -28.81
CA LYS A 239 -27.13 17.80 -30.15
C LYS A 239 -26.29 18.55 -31.17
N THR A 240 -25.71 17.82 -32.12
CA THR A 240 -25.08 18.37 -33.33
C THR A 240 -25.63 17.68 -34.57
N ASP A 241 -25.38 18.25 -35.75
CA ASP A 241 -25.80 17.64 -37.02
C ASP A 241 -24.96 16.40 -37.39
N THR A 242 -23.87 16.15 -36.66
CA THR A 242 -22.91 15.08 -36.90
C THR A 242 -22.49 14.45 -35.57
N MET A 243 -23.47 13.93 -34.80
CA MET A 243 -23.28 13.41 -33.44
C MET A 243 -22.10 12.44 -33.35
N SER A 244 -22.04 11.45 -34.25
CA SER A 244 -21.00 10.43 -34.23
C SER A 244 -19.60 10.98 -34.53
N CYS A 245 -19.49 12.11 -35.25
CA CYS A 245 -18.22 12.77 -35.57
C CYS A 245 -17.61 13.49 -34.36
N GLU A 246 -18.40 13.89 -33.37
CA GLU A 246 -17.94 14.73 -32.25
C GLU A 246 -16.92 14.02 -31.36
N TYR A 247 -16.99 12.68 -31.28
CA TYR A 247 -16.14 11.85 -30.44
C TYR A 247 -15.29 10.84 -31.24
N VAL A 248 -15.12 11.05 -32.56
CA VAL A 248 -14.07 10.35 -33.31
C VAL A 248 -12.70 10.79 -32.81
N SER A 249 -11.81 9.84 -32.54
CA SER A 249 -10.45 10.14 -32.10
C SER A 249 -9.72 11.03 -33.11
N LEU A 250 -9.13 12.13 -32.63
CA LEU A 250 -8.26 12.98 -33.44
C LEU A 250 -7.05 12.21 -33.96
N GLU A 251 -6.50 11.28 -33.17
CA GLU A 251 -5.41 10.40 -33.61
C GLU A 251 -5.84 9.50 -34.79
N ALA A 252 -7.05 8.94 -34.75
CA ALA A 252 -7.56 8.15 -35.86
C ALA A 252 -7.68 9.01 -37.13
N MET A 253 -8.18 10.23 -36.99
CA MET A 253 -8.28 11.18 -38.10
C MET A 253 -6.91 11.58 -38.64
N ASP A 254 -5.91 11.81 -37.78
CA ASP A 254 -4.52 12.07 -38.19
C ASP A 254 -3.99 10.92 -39.06
N ARG A 255 -4.27 9.66 -38.69
CA ARG A 255 -3.89 8.49 -39.51
C ARG A 255 -4.64 8.47 -40.84
N TYR A 256 -5.94 8.75 -40.85
CA TYR A 256 -6.73 8.80 -42.09
C TYR A 256 -6.15 9.84 -43.05
N VAL A 257 -5.88 11.05 -42.55
CA VAL A 257 -5.34 12.16 -43.34
C VAL A 257 -3.92 11.85 -43.82
N ILE A 258 -3.02 11.45 -42.92
CA ILE A 258 -1.61 11.22 -43.26
C ILE A 258 -1.46 10.02 -44.20
N PHE A 259 -1.97 8.84 -43.84
CA PHE A 259 -1.82 7.66 -44.68
C PHE A 259 -2.67 7.74 -45.95
N GLY A 260 -3.91 8.25 -45.86
CA GLY A 260 -4.79 8.38 -47.01
C GLY A 260 -4.22 9.28 -48.10
N PHE A 261 -3.71 10.46 -47.75
CA PHE A 261 -3.06 11.34 -48.74
C PHE A 261 -1.68 10.84 -49.18
N MET A 262 -1.00 9.99 -48.40
CA MET A 262 0.20 9.31 -48.87
C MET A 262 -0.08 8.24 -49.93
N LEU A 263 -1.21 7.52 -49.82
CA LEU A 263 -1.68 6.63 -50.89
C LEU A 263 -2.10 7.44 -52.13
N MET A 264 -2.75 8.59 -51.89
CA MET A 264 -3.32 9.49 -52.90
C MET A 264 -2.45 10.73 -53.15
N HIS A 265 -1.14 10.57 -53.18
CA HIS A 265 -0.19 11.69 -53.18
C HIS A 265 -0.34 12.67 -54.37
N GLN A 266 -0.98 12.24 -55.46
CA GLN A 266 -1.30 13.11 -56.61
C GLN A 266 -2.31 14.21 -56.26
N LEU A 267 -3.25 13.93 -55.35
CA LEU A 267 -4.30 14.88 -54.93
C LEU A 267 -3.73 16.09 -54.19
N LEU A 268 -2.59 15.90 -53.51
CA LEU A 268 -1.85 16.99 -52.88
C LEU A 268 -1.47 18.06 -53.91
N GLY A 269 -1.20 17.71 -55.17
CA GLY A 269 -0.92 18.71 -56.22
C GLY A 269 -2.16 19.43 -56.77
N GLN A 270 -3.36 18.88 -56.55
CA GLN A 270 -4.58 19.22 -57.29
C GLN A 270 -5.63 19.94 -56.43
N SER A 271 -5.69 19.67 -55.12
CA SER A 271 -6.66 20.25 -54.19
C SER A 271 -5.96 21.02 -53.07
N ASN A 272 -6.34 22.29 -52.91
CA ASN A 272 -5.86 23.13 -51.81
C ASN A 272 -6.41 22.64 -50.46
N ASP A 273 -7.65 22.15 -50.42
CA ASP A 273 -8.29 21.64 -49.20
C ASP A 273 -7.61 20.35 -48.71
N ALA A 274 -7.24 19.46 -49.64
CA ALA A 274 -6.47 18.26 -49.31
C ALA A 274 -5.07 18.63 -48.77
N THR A 275 -4.41 19.58 -49.43
CA THR A 275 -3.07 20.03 -49.03
C THR A 275 -3.09 20.68 -47.65
N SER A 276 -4.03 21.59 -47.38
CA SER A 276 -4.10 22.30 -46.10
C SER A 276 -4.38 21.36 -44.93
N MET A 277 -5.30 20.41 -45.10
CA MET A 277 -5.60 19.39 -44.09
C MET A 277 -4.39 18.47 -43.82
N TRP A 278 -3.71 18.03 -44.88
CA TRP A 278 -2.51 17.20 -44.75
C TRP A 278 -1.37 17.94 -44.03
N LEU A 279 -1.09 19.19 -44.40
CA LEU A 279 -0.07 20.00 -43.74
C LEU A 279 -0.43 20.25 -42.26
N SER A 280 -1.70 20.52 -41.94
CA SER A 280 -2.15 20.69 -40.56
C SER A 280 -1.92 19.45 -39.70
N ALA A 281 -2.15 18.24 -40.24
CA ALA A 281 -1.81 16.98 -39.55
C ALA A 281 -0.29 16.83 -39.33
N LEU A 282 0.53 17.20 -40.32
CA LEU A 282 1.99 17.17 -40.20
C LEU A 282 2.57 18.23 -39.24
N GLU A 283 1.86 19.32 -38.99
CA GLU A 283 2.25 20.34 -38.00
C GLU A 283 1.89 19.94 -36.56
N SER A 284 0.94 19.00 -36.39
CA SER A 284 0.39 18.61 -35.08
C SER A 284 1.27 17.61 -34.31
N GLY A 285 2.23 16.95 -34.98
CA GLY A 285 3.16 16.02 -34.33
C GLY A 285 4.24 15.51 -35.28
N TRP A 286 5.29 14.90 -34.73
CA TRP A 286 6.41 14.32 -35.51
C TRP A 286 6.43 12.79 -35.51
N VAL A 287 5.61 12.16 -34.67
CA VAL A 287 5.39 10.72 -34.65
C VAL A 287 3.90 10.39 -34.67
N ILE A 288 3.56 9.31 -35.37
CA ILE A 288 2.22 8.72 -35.36
C ILE A 288 2.30 7.24 -35.00
N ALA A 289 1.31 6.74 -34.28
CA ALA A 289 1.24 5.34 -33.92
C ALA A 289 0.86 4.49 -35.14
N LEU A 290 1.63 3.42 -35.36
CA LEU A 290 1.23 2.30 -36.22
C LEU A 290 0.29 1.40 -35.44
N PHE A 291 0.79 0.91 -34.30
CA PHE A 291 0.06 0.05 -33.39
C PHE A 291 0.77 0.03 -32.03
N ARG A 292 0.03 0.28 -30.95
CA ARG A 292 0.57 0.36 -29.58
C ARG A 292 1.74 1.35 -29.50
N ASP A 293 2.90 0.91 -29.01
CA ASP A 293 4.12 1.71 -28.86
C ASP A 293 4.98 1.77 -30.15
N GLU A 294 4.60 1.09 -31.23
CA GLU A 294 5.30 1.20 -32.51
C GLU A 294 4.89 2.45 -33.27
N VAL A 295 5.83 3.35 -33.52
CA VAL A 295 5.57 4.65 -34.16
C VAL A 295 6.31 4.83 -35.48
N ILE A 296 5.80 5.71 -36.36
CA ILE A 296 6.51 6.23 -37.53
C ILE A 296 6.93 7.68 -37.27
N HIS A 297 8.20 7.98 -37.54
CA HIS A 297 8.66 9.37 -37.71
C HIS A 297 8.15 9.91 -39.05
N ILE A 298 7.04 10.65 -38.99
CA ILE A 298 6.17 10.95 -40.12
C ILE A 298 6.95 11.67 -41.23
N HIS A 299 7.60 12.78 -40.88
CA HIS A 299 8.26 13.64 -41.86
C HIS A 299 9.44 12.96 -42.56
N GLN A 300 10.26 12.20 -41.82
CA GLN A 300 11.39 11.48 -42.41
C GLN A 300 10.89 10.38 -43.36
N TYR A 301 9.85 9.66 -42.96
CA TYR A 301 9.28 8.57 -43.74
C TYR A 301 8.67 9.09 -45.05
N ILE A 302 7.94 10.21 -45.01
CA ILE A 302 7.36 10.86 -46.19
C ILE A 302 8.46 11.39 -47.11
N GLN A 303 9.48 12.06 -46.56
CA GLN A 303 10.62 12.56 -47.35
C GLN A 303 11.32 11.44 -48.10
N ASN A 304 11.64 10.33 -47.43
CA ASN A 304 12.25 9.16 -48.05
C ASN A 304 11.38 8.53 -49.13
N THR A 305 10.05 8.59 -48.97
CA THR A 305 9.09 8.04 -49.94
C THR A 305 9.01 8.90 -51.19
N PHE A 306 8.99 10.23 -51.05
CA PHE A 306 8.95 11.16 -52.17
C PHE A 306 10.30 11.40 -52.84
N ASP A 307 11.40 11.05 -52.16
CA ASP A 307 12.73 11.15 -52.75
C ASP A 307 12.85 10.25 -53.98
N GLY A 308 13.33 10.81 -55.09
CA GLY A 308 13.36 10.14 -56.40
C GLY A 308 12.04 10.17 -57.20
N MET A 309 10.92 10.68 -56.65
CA MET A 309 9.69 10.90 -57.43
C MET A 309 9.73 12.25 -58.18
N LYS A 310 9.50 12.24 -59.51
CA LYS A 310 9.48 13.47 -60.32
C LYS A 310 8.31 14.38 -59.91
N GLY A 311 8.59 15.66 -59.68
CA GLY A 311 7.58 16.69 -59.37
C GLY A 311 7.28 16.93 -57.89
N TYR A 312 7.95 16.22 -56.96
CA TYR A 312 7.64 16.29 -55.52
C TYR A 312 8.58 17.19 -54.70
N SER A 313 9.53 17.90 -55.32
CA SER A 313 10.49 18.76 -54.61
C SER A 313 9.81 19.83 -53.74
N LYS A 314 8.70 20.42 -54.20
CA LYS A 314 7.89 21.37 -53.42
C LYS A 314 7.31 20.71 -52.15
N ARG A 315 6.72 19.51 -52.30
CA ARG A 315 6.12 18.75 -51.19
C ARG A 315 7.17 18.34 -50.17
N ILE A 316 8.36 17.95 -50.61
CA ILE A 316 9.49 17.67 -49.71
C ILE A 316 9.88 18.91 -48.91
N SER A 317 9.88 20.11 -49.52
CA SER A 317 10.15 21.37 -48.80
C SER A 317 9.09 21.65 -47.75
N GLU A 318 7.81 21.55 -48.09
CA GLU A 318 6.70 21.79 -47.15
C GLU A 318 6.74 20.78 -45.98
N VAL A 319 7.05 19.51 -46.22
CA VAL A 319 7.21 18.50 -45.16
C VAL A 319 8.36 18.88 -44.21
N LYS A 320 9.46 19.45 -44.71
CA LYS A 320 10.55 19.96 -43.86
C LYS A 320 10.11 21.16 -43.04
N ASP A 321 9.32 22.06 -43.62
CA ASP A 321 8.77 23.21 -42.91
C ASP A 321 7.78 22.78 -41.82
N CYS A 322 6.90 21.82 -42.09
CA CYS A 322 6.01 21.22 -41.10
C CYS A 322 6.77 20.51 -39.99
N TYR A 323 7.88 19.80 -40.30
CA TYR A 323 8.72 19.20 -39.25
C TYR A 323 9.28 20.27 -38.32
N ASN A 324 9.83 21.36 -38.88
CA ASN A 324 10.35 22.48 -38.10
C ASN A 324 9.25 23.17 -37.27
N HIS A 325 8.03 23.26 -37.79
CA HIS A 325 6.88 23.76 -37.05
C HIS A 325 6.53 22.83 -35.88
N ALA A 326 6.36 21.53 -36.15
CA ALA A 326 5.92 20.55 -35.17
C ALA A 326 6.87 20.50 -33.96
N ILE A 327 8.19 20.44 -34.21
CA ILE A 327 9.19 20.40 -33.13
C ILE A 327 9.26 21.71 -32.31
N GLN A 328 8.78 22.83 -32.84
CA GLN A 328 8.79 24.14 -32.16
C GLN A 328 7.49 24.45 -31.42
N LYS A 329 6.33 24.02 -31.95
CA LYS A 329 5.01 24.49 -31.48
C LYS A 329 4.08 23.39 -30.99
N ALA A 330 4.22 22.14 -31.44
CA ALA A 330 3.25 21.09 -31.10
C ALA A 330 3.27 20.77 -29.60
N SER A 331 4.44 20.67 -28.98
CA SER A 331 4.56 20.39 -27.53
C SER A 331 3.81 21.43 -26.69
N PHE A 332 3.94 22.72 -27.03
CA PHE A 332 3.22 23.80 -26.36
C PHE A 332 1.71 23.72 -26.61
N LEU A 333 1.28 23.50 -27.85
CA LEU A 333 -0.13 23.36 -28.22
C LEU A 333 -0.83 22.29 -27.37
N HIS A 334 -0.26 21.09 -27.34
CA HIS A 334 -0.81 19.94 -26.61
C HIS A 334 -0.74 20.14 -25.08
N ARG A 335 0.32 20.77 -24.57
CA ARG A 335 0.40 21.15 -23.15
C ARG A 335 -0.74 22.09 -22.73
N GLU A 336 -1.07 23.08 -23.55
CA GLU A 336 -2.18 24.01 -23.25
C GLU A 336 -3.55 23.34 -23.39
N ARG A 337 -3.70 22.37 -24.30
CA ARG A 337 -4.93 21.54 -24.40
C ARG A 337 -5.13 20.70 -23.14
N ARG A 338 -4.10 20.02 -22.64
CA ARG A 338 -4.18 19.26 -21.38
C ARG A 338 -4.56 20.15 -20.19
N LYS A 339 -3.99 21.36 -20.09
CA LYS A 339 -4.39 22.34 -19.06
C LYS A 339 -5.86 22.71 -19.15
N PHE A 340 -6.37 22.98 -20.35
CA PHE A 340 -7.79 23.29 -20.55
C PHE A 340 -8.67 22.10 -20.14
N LEU A 341 -8.33 20.89 -20.60
CA LEU A 341 -9.11 19.69 -20.34
C LEU A 341 -9.15 19.33 -18.86
N ARG A 342 -8.07 19.54 -18.09
CA ARG A 342 -8.11 19.37 -16.62
C ARG A 342 -9.21 20.19 -15.98
N THR A 343 -9.28 21.48 -16.29
CA THR A 343 -10.32 22.37 -15.75
C THR A 343 -11.70 21.98 -16.24
N ALA A 344 -11.85 21.70 -17.54
CA ALA A 344 -13.14 21.37 -18.15
C ALA A 344 -13.71 20.05 -17.63
N LEU A 345 -12.92 18.98 -17.56
CA LEU A 345 -13.37 17.67 -17.06
C LEU A 345 -13.65 17.72 -15.56
N LYS A 346 -12.87 18.49 -14.78
CA LYS A 346 -13.14 18.74 -13.36
C LYS A 346 -14.49 19.42 -13.14
N GLU A 347 -14.76 20.51 -13.87
CA GLU A 347 -16.06 21.20 -13.82
C GLU A 347 -17.19 20.23 -14.17
N LEU A 348 -17.03 19.48 -15.27
CA LEU A 348 -18.02 18.51 -15.72
C LEU A 348 -18.29 17.44 -14.66
N ALA A 349 -17.24 16.82 -14.11
CA ALA A 349 -17.36 15.75 -13.12
C ALA A 349 -18.01 16.23 -11.82
N LEU A 350 -17.62 17.42 -11.33
CA LEU A 350 -18.21 18.00 -10.11
C LEU A 350 -19.70 18.31 -10.28
N ILE A 351 -20.10 18.92 -11.40
CA ILE A 351 -21.51 19.26 -11.67
C ILE A 351 -22.35 17.99 -11.87
N LEU A 352 -21.82 16.99 -12.58
CA LEU A 352 -22.53 15.73 -12.80
C LEU A 352 -22.62 14.86 -11.54
N THR A 353 -21.65 15.00 -10.62
CA THR A 353 -21.73 14.37 -9.30
C THR A 353 -22.82 15.01 -8.45
N ASP A 354 -22.95 16.34 -8.48
CA ASP A 354 -23.99 17.08 -7.77
C ASP A 354 -25.39 16.86 -8.39
N GLN A 355 -25.48 16.84 -9.72
CA GLN A 355 -26.72 16.65 -10.48
C GLN A 355 -26.64 15.47 -11.46
N PRO A 356 -26.72 14.21 -11.00
CA PRO A 356 -26.62 13.03 -11.86
C PRO A 356 -27.65 12.96 -13.00
N GLY A 357 -28.81 13.61 -12.82
CA GLY A 357 -29.84 13.70 -13.87
C GLY A 357 -29.37 14.37 -15.16
N LEU A 358 -28.32 15.19 -15.10
CA LEU A 358 -27.73 15.82 -16.29
C LEU A 358 -26.97 14.84 -17.18
N LEU A 359 -26.64 13.64 -16.71
CA LEU A 359 -26.00 12.59 -17.50
C LEU A 359 -26.83 12.19 -18.72
N GLY A 360 -28.16 12.29 -18.66
CA GLY A 360 -29.05 12.11 -19.82
C GLY A 360 -28.80 13.15 -20.92
N PRO A 361 -29.21 14.42 -20.72
CA PRO A 361 -29.11 15.46 -21.74
C PRO A 361 -27.66 15.84 -22.11
N LYS A 362 -26.66 15.56 -21.27
CA LYS A 362 -25.27 15.96 -21.48
C LYS A 362 -24.31 14.81 -21.81
N ALA A 363 -24.82 13.60 -22.04
CA ALA A 363 -24.02 12.42 -22.38
C ALA A 363 -22.96 12.69 -23.45
N LEU A 364 -23.34 13.40 -24.52
CA LEU A 364 -22.44 13.73 -25.63
C LEU A 364 -21.19 14.49 -25.16
N LEU A 365 -21.33 15.49 -24.27
CA LEU A 365 -20.18 16.28 -23.78
C LEU A 365 -19.21 15.43 -22.97
N ILE A 366 -19.70 14.41 -22.26
CA ILE A 366 -18.87 13.47 -21.50
C ILE A 366 -17.98 12.68 -22.46
N PHE A 367 -18.57 12.11 -23.50
CA PHE A 367 -17.83 11.29 -24.48
C PHE A 367 -16.86 12.13 -25.31
N ILE A 368 -17.22 13.37 -25.67
CA ILE A 368 -16.30 14.33 -26.30
C ILE A 368 -15.13 14.63 -25.37
N GLY A 369 -15.39 15.01 -24.11
CA GLY A 369 -14.37 15.35 -23.13
C GLY A 369 -13.41 14.20 -22.85
N LEU A 370 -13.95 12.99 -22.69
CA LEU A 370 -13.19 11.76 -22.55
C LEU A 370 -12.31 11.49 -23.77
N CYS A 371 -12.86 11.60 -24.99
CA CYS A 371 -12.10 11.40 -26.23
C CYS A 371 -10.95 12.41 -26.36
N PHE A 372 -11.20 13.69 -26.06
CA PHE A 372 -10.18 14.72 -26.17
C PHE A 372 -9.06 14.52 -25.16
N ALA A 373 -9.40 14.17 -23.91
CA ALA A 373 -8.42 13.86 -22.88
C ALA A 373 -7.59 12.63 -23.25
N ARG A 374 -8.23 11.55 -23.72
CA ARG A 374 -7.57 10.35 -24.22
C ARG A 374 -6.58 10.69 -25.33
N ASP A 375 -7.00 11.41 -26.36
CA ASP A 375 -6.16 11.74 -27.51
C ASP A 375 -4.91 12.54 -27.10
N GLU A 376 -5.05 13.48 -26.16
CA GLU A 376 -3.93 14.27 -25.63
C GLU A 376 -2.96 13.44 -24.76
N ILE A 377 -3.47 12.43 -24.04
CA ILE A 377 -2.65 11.48 -23.29
C ILE A 377 -1.87 10.58 -24.25
N LEU A 378 -2.55 9.99 -25.24
CA LEU A 378 -1.87 9.17 -26.26
C LEU A 378 -0.79 9.96 -26.99
N TRP A 379 -1.08 11.22 -27.31
CA TRP A 379 -0.11 12.13 -27.93
C TRP A 379 1.10 12.34 -27.05
N LEU A 380 0.91 12.63 -25.76
CA LEU A 380 2.00 12.86 -24.82
C LEU A 380 2.90 11.62 -24.69
N LEU A 381 2.32 10.43 -24.53
CA LEU A 381 3.08 9.19 -24.31
C LEU A 381 4.03 8.90 -25.47
N ARG A 382 3.51 8.90 -26.71
CA ARG A 382 4.33 8.58 -27.88
C ARG A 382 5.40 9.62 -28.16
N HIS A 383 5.12 10.90 -27.95
CA HIS A 383 6.06 11.99 -28.20
C HIS A 383 7.12 12.13 -27.11
N ASN A 384 6.79 11.80 -25.86
CA ASN A 384 7.78 11.75 -24.77
C ASN A 384 8.78 10.62 -24.99
N ASP A 385 8.31 9.42 -25.36
CA ASP A 385 9.17 8.25 -25.62
C ASP A 385 9.99 8.40 -26.92
N ASN A 386 9.52 9.24 -27.85
CA ASN A 386 10.17 9.50 -29.14
C ASN A 386 10.47 11.00 -29.33
N PRO A 387 11.35 11.60 -28.52
CA PRO A 387 11.64 13.02 -28.59
C PRO A 387 12.33 13.39 -29.92
N PRO A 388 12.19 14.64 -30.39
CA PRO A 388 12.75 15.05 -31.67
C PRO A 388 14.28 15.11 -31.60
N ILE A 389 14.95 14.71 -32.70
CA ILE A 389 16.42 14.71 -32.80
C ILE A 389 16.89 16.14 -33.06
N VAL A 390 17.02 16.96 -32.01
CA VAL A 390 17.50 18.36 -32.11
C VAL A 390 18.86 18.50 -31.42
N LYS A 391 19.81 19.21 -32.06
CA LYS A 391 21.15 19.50 -31.50
C LYS A 391 21.14 20.48 -30.30
N SER A 392 20.00 21.10 -30.00
CA SER A 392 19.81 22.08 -28.92
C SER A 392 19.36 21.37 -27.64
N LYS A 393 20.24 21.33 -26.64
CA LYS A 393 19.93 20.79 -25.31
C LYS A 393 18.98 21.75 -24.56
N GLY A 394 17.82 21.26 -24.11
CA GLY A 394 17.16 21.79 -22.90
C GLY A 394 15.66 22.08 -22.95
N LYS A 395 15.13 22.75 -23.98
CA LYS A 395 13.80 23.41 -23.87
C LYS A 395 12.58 22.54 -24.26
N THR A 396 12.70 21.70 -25.28
CA THR A 396 11.58 20.89 -25.81
C THR A 396 11.24 19.67 -24.96
N THR A 397 12.18 19.16 -24.17
CA THR A 397 11.97 17.95 -23.34
C THR A 397 11.13 18.25 -22.09
N GLU A 398 11.18 19.46 -21.54
CA GLU A 398 10.37 19.85 -20.37
C GLU A 398 8.87 19.92 -20.68
N ASP A 399 8.48 20.40 -21.87
CA ASP A 399 7.07 20.49 -22.29
C ASP A 399 6.42 19.12 -22.54
N LEU A 400 7.24 18.07 -22.71
CA LEU A 400 6.79 16.68 -22.85
C LEU A 400 6.59 15.98 -21.50
N VAL A 401 6.83 16.67 -20.38
CA VAL A 401 6.57 16.16 -19.02
C VAL A 401 5.42 16.96 -18.41
N ASP A 402 4.34 16.28 -18.02
CA ASP A 402 3.19 16.92 -17.38
C ASP A 402 3.02 16.45 -15.94
N ARG A 403 3.51 17.24 -14.99
CA ARG A 403 3.39 16.96 -13.55
C ARG A 403 1.95 16.93 -13.03
N GLN A 404 1.00 17.48 -13.80
CA GLN A 404 -0.41 17.51 -13.47
C GLN A 404 -1.23 16.49 -14.29
N LEU A 405 -0.56 15.59 -15.02
CA LEU A 405 -1.22 14.48 -15.69
C LEU A 405 -2.12 13.65 -14.75
N PRO A 406 -1.73 13.36 -13.49
CA PRO A 406 -2.58 12.60 -12.57
C PRO A 406 -3.99 13.20 -12.39
N GLU A 407 -4.12 14.53 -12.28
CA GLU A 407 -5.42 15.21 -12.19
C GLU A 407 -6.30 14.96 -13.43
N LEU A 408 -5.71 14.96 -14.64
CA LEU A 408 -6.46 14.66 -15.86
C LEU A 408 -6.95 13.21 -15.89
N LEU A 409 -6.06 12.27 -15.55
CA LEU A 409 -6.37 10.84 -15.48
C LEU A 409 -7.49 10.56 -14.48
N PHE A 410 -7.43 11.20 -13.31
CA PHE A 410 -8.43 11.05 -12.26
C PHE A 410 -9.82 11.53 -12.71
N HIS A 411 -9.94 12.71 -13.31
CA HIS A 411 -11.25 13.20 -13.76
C HIS A 411 -11.82 12.40 -14.93
N MET A 412 -10.98 11.76 -15.75
CA MET A 412 -11.46 10.76 -16.72
C MET A 412 -12.09 9.56 -16.02
N GLU A 413 -11.42 8.99 -15.01
CA GLU A 413 -11.98 7.87 -14.23
C GLU A 413 -13.23 8.26 -13.44
N GLU A 414 -13.29 9.49 -12.93
CA GLU A 414 -14.47 10.02 -12.23
C GLU A 414 -15.68 10.08 -13.17
N LEU A 415 -15.52 10.59 -14.40
CA LEU A 415 -16.58 10.59 -15.41
C LEU A 415 -17.00 9.18 -15.82
N ARG A 416 -16.04 8.26 -16.02
CA ARG A 416 -16.32 6.84 -16.32
C ARG A 416 -17.12 6.19 -15.18
N ALA A 417 -16.76 6.46 -13.93
CA ALA A 417 -17.45 5.95 -12.76
C ALA A 417 -18.89 6.51 -12.65
N LEU A 418 -19.10 7.80 -12.95
CA LEU A 418 -20.44 8.40 -12.97
C LEU A 418 -21.34 7.76 -14.02
N VAL A 419 -20.83 7.54 -15.25
CA VAL A 419 -21.58 6.87 -16.33
C VAL A 419 -22.00 5.46 -15.92
N ARG A 420 -21.09 4.67 -15.32
CA ARG A 420 -21.41 3.31 -14.85
C ARG A 420 -22.39 3.31 -13.68
N LYS A 421 -22.17 4.17 -12.69
CA LYS A 421 -23.00 4.26 -11.47
C LYS A 421 -24.43 4.69 -11.77
N TYR A 422 -24.63 5.58 -12.74
CA TYR A 422 -25.93 6.15 -13.08
C TYR A 422 -26.40 5.72 -14.48
N SER A 423 -25.96 4.55 -14.95
CA SER A 423 -26.33 4.00 -16.27
C SER A 423 -27.85 3.96 -16.49
N GLN A 424 -28.63 3.56 -15.48
CA GLN A 424 -30.09 3.56 -15.54
C GLN A 424 -30.70 4.95 -15.78
N VAL A 425 -30.09 6.02 -15.27
CA VAL A 425 -30.55 7.41 -15.50
C VAL A 425 -30.39 7.77 -16.99
N MET A 426 -29.26 7.39 -17.58
CA MET A 426 -28.99 7.59 -19.00
C MET A 426 -29.92 6.73 -19.86
N GLN A 427 -30.07 5.44 -19.54
CA GLN A 427 -30.99 4.52 -20.20
C GLN A 427 -32.42 5.04 -20.21
N ARG A 428 -32.93 5.46 -19.04
CA ARG A 428 -34.29 6.03 -18.91
C ARG A 428 -34.48 7.23 -19.84
N TYR A 429 -33.53 8.17 -19.83
CA TYR A 429 -33.59 9.37 -20.64
C TYR A 429 -33.60 9.04 -22.15
N TYR A 430 -32.69 8.19 -22.62
CA TYR A 430 -32.59 7.88 -24.05
C TYR A 430 -33.67 6.92 -24.54
N VAL A 431 -34.23 6.05 -23.71
CA VAL A 431 -35.44 5.27 -24.04
C VAL A 431 -36.65 6.20 -24.27
N GLN A 432 -36.81 7.24 -23.45
CA GLN A 432 -37.85 8.26 -23.67
C GLN A 432 -37.58 9.09 -24.91
N TYR A 433 -36.33 9.44 -25.18
CA TYR A 433 -35.95 10.19 -26.37
C TYR A 433 -36.26 9.40 -27.65
N LEU A 434 -35.82 8.15 -27.68
CA LEU A 434 -36.00 7.21 -28.77
C LEU A 434 -37.50 7.01 -29.09
N SER A 435 -38.29 6.57 -28.10
CA SER A 435 -39.72 6.29 -28.30
C SER A 435 -40.57 7.55 -28.50
N GLY A 436 -40.23 8.65 -27.83
CA GLY A 436 -41.07 9.85 -27.76
C GLY A 436 -40.76 10.94 -28.78
N TYR A 437 -39.51 11.02 -29.28
CA TYR A 437 -39.12 12.02 -30.27
C TYR A 437 -38.60 11.37 -31.56
N ASP A 438 -37.57 10.51 -31.45
CA ASP A 438 -36.89 9.99 -32.63
C ASP A 438 -37.81 9.11 -33.49
N ALA A 439 -38.62 8.24 -32.85
CA ALA A 439 -39.59 7.42 -33.56
C ALA A 439 -40.61 8.27 -34.33
N ILE A 440 -41.05 9.40 -33.76
CA ILE A 440 -42.01 10.30 -34.40
C ILE A 440 -41.37 10.98 -35.61
N ASP A 441 -40.17 11.55 -35.46
CA ASP A 441 -39.46 12.21 -36.57
C ASP A 441 -39.08 11.21 -37.67
N LEU A 442 -38.68 9.99 -37.30
CA LEU A 442 -38.38 8.93 -38.27
C LEU A 442 -39.62 8.57 -39.09
N ASN A 443 -40.78 8.39 -38.47
CA ASN A 443 -42.03 8.10 -39.17
C ASN A 443 -42.41 9.21 -40.15
N ILE A 444 -42.28 10.48 -39.75
CA ILE A 444 -42.54 11.63 -40.63
C ILE A 444 -41.61 11.60 -41.86
N ARG A 445 -40.32 11.34 -41.65
CA ARG A 445 -39.34 11.28 -42.75
C ARG A 445 -39.56 10.08 -43.66
N MET A 446 -39.94 8.93 -43.11
CA MET A 446 -40.30 7.73 -43.89
C MET A 446 -41.50 7.98 -44.81
N GLN A 447 -42.55 8.66 -44.33
CA GLN A 447 -43.73 8.98 -45.13
C GLN A 447 -43.44 9.95 -46.29
N ASN A 448 -42.38 10.74 -46.18
CA ASN A 448 -41.95 11.68 -47.23
C ASN A 448 -41.11 11.02 -48.34
N LEU A 449 -40.77 9.73 -48.23
CA LEU A 449 -40.04 9.00 -49.27
C LEU A 449 -41.00 8.62 -50.41
N GLN A 450 -40.86 9.25 -51.57
CA GLN A 450 -41.76 9.03 -52.72
C GLN A 450 -41.60 7.65 -53.37
N VAL A 451 -40.39 7.09 -53.37
CA VAL A 451 -40.06 5.76 -53.91
C VAL A 451 -39.09 5.10 -52.94
N CYS A 452 -39.46 3.95 -52.38
CA CYS A 452 -38.63 3.15 -51.48
C CYS A 452 -38.70 1.68 -51.89
N PRO A 453 -37.58 1.02 -52.25
CA PRO A 453 -37.62 -0.41 -52.54
C PRO A 453 -37.94 -1.24 -51.30
N GLU A 454 -38.34 -2.49 -51.51
CA GLU A 454 -38.87 -3.36 -50.46
C GLU A 454 -37.85 -3.62 -49.34
N GLU A 455 -36.58 -3.86 -49.68
CA GLU A 455 -35.52 -4.15 -48.69
C GLU A 455 -35.28 -2.96 -47.74
N GLU A 456 -35.13 -1.74 -48.27
CA GLU A 456 -34.97 -0.52 -47.48
C GLU A 456 -36.22 -0.19 -46.65
N SER A 457 -37.41 -0.42 -47.21
CA SER A 457 -38.68 -0.20 -46.52
C SER A 457 -38.85 -1.13 -45.32
N ILE A 458 -38.48 -2.41 -45.46
CA ILE A 458 -38.49 -3.39 -44.37
C ILE A 458 -37.54 -2.96 -43.26
N ILE A 459 -36.31 -2.55 -43.59
CA ILE A 459 -35.34 -2.08 -42.61
C ILE A 459 -35.87 -0.85 -41.87
N LEU A 460 -36.30 0.19 -42.58
CA LEU A 460 -36.80 1.42 -41.96
C LEU A 460 -38.02 1.15 -41.06
N SER A 461 -38.92 0.27 -41.48
CA SER A 461 -40.09 -0.14 -40.68
C SER A 461 -39.69 -0.91 -39.42
N SER A 462 -38.67 -1.78 -39.52
CA SER A 462 -38.10 -2.51 -38.39
C SER A 462 -37.44 -1.56 -37.38
N LEU A 463 -36.64 -0.60 -37.86
CA LEU A 463 -36.00 0.43 -37.03
C LEU A 463 -37.07 1.25 -36.27
N TYR A 464 -38.11 1.71 -36.98
CA TYR A 464 -39.24 2.41 -36.37
C TYR A 464 -39.98 1.56 -35.33
N SER A 465 -40.34 0.32 -35.67
CA SER A 465 -41.05 -0.59 -34.75
C SER A 465 -40.24 -0.88 -33.49
N THR A 466 -38.93 -1.08 -33.63
CA THR A 466 -38.03 -1.35 -32.50
C THR A 466 -38.07 -0.18 -31.51
N VAL A 467 -37.88 1.04 -32.02
CA VAL A 467 -37.74 2.25 -31.20
C VAL A 467 -39.08 2.70 -30.62
N SER A 468 -40.18 2.59 -31.37
CA SER A 468 -41.52 2.94 -30.89
C SER A 468 -42.07 1.99 -29.83
N SER A 469 -41.57 0.74 -29.78
CA SER A 469 -41.97 -0.24 -28.76
C SER A 469 -41.31 -0.02 -27.40
N LEU A 470 -40.30 0.86 -27.32
CA LEU A 470 -39.55 1.08 -26.08
C LEU A 470 -40.40 1.83 -25.05
N SER A 471 -40.20 1.48 -23.78
CA SER A 471 -40.85 2.18 -22.67
C SER A 471 -39.95 2.23 -21.44
N VAL A 472 -40.18 3.25 -20.60
CA VAL A 472 -39.45 3.43 -19.34
C VAL A 472 -39.63 2.21 -18.40
N LYS A 473 -40.74 1.48 -18.53
CA LYS A 473 -41.02 0.30 -17.73
C LYS A 473 -39.94 -0.77 -17.87
N GLN A 474 -39.40 -0.94 -19.07
CA GLN A 474 -38.31 -1.90 -19.35
C GLN A 474 -37.03 -1.53 -18.59
N VAL A 475 -36.75 -0.23 -18.43
CA VAL A 475 -35.60 0.24 -17.65
C VAL A 475 -35.83 0.00 -16.15
N GLU A 476 -37.04 0.26 -15.66
CA GLU A 476 -37.41 0.02 -14.26
C GLU A 476 -37.40 -1.48 -13.90
N GLU A 477 -37.73 -2.35 -14.86
CA GLU A 477 -37.68 -3.81 -14.74
C GLU A 477 -36.27 -4.40 -14.95
N ASN A 478 -35.26 -3.57 -15.28
CA ASN A 478 -33.90 -3.97 -15.64
C ASN A 478 -33.81 -4.94 -16.82
N ASP A 479 -34.63 -4.73 -17.85
CA ASP A 479 -34.54 -5.48 -19.09
C ASP A 479 -33.17 -5.27 -19.74
N VAL A 480 -32.63 -6.35 -20.31
CA VAL A 480 -31.40 -6.29 -21.12
C VAL A 480 -31.78 -5.86 -22.53
N PHE A 481 -31.38 -4.64 -22.89
CA PHE A 481 -31.55 -4.11 -24.24
C PHE A 481 -30.47 -4.66 -25.19
N ASP A 482 -30.82 -4.88 -26.45
CA ASP A 482 -29.87 -5.24 -27.51
C ASP A 482 -30.24 -4.54 -28.82
N PHE A 483 -29.46 -3.54 -29.19
CA PHE A 483 -29.62 -2.75 -30.42
C PHE A 483 -28.51 -3.02 -31.43
N ARG A 484 -27.76 -4.12 -31.30
CA ARG A 484 -26.73 -4.50 -32.29
C ARG A 484 -27.36 -4.70 -33.67
N ALA A 485 -28.52 -5.35 -33.74
CA ALA A 485 -29.26 -5.52 -34.98
C ALA A 485 -29.68 -4.16 -35.60
N PHE A 486 -30.19 -3.24 -34.77
CA PHE A 486 -30.56 -1.88 -35.20
C PHE A 486 -29.38 -1.14 -35.83
N ARG A 487 -28.22 -1.13 -35.16
CA ARG A 487 -27.00 -0.47 -35.65
C ARG A 487 -26.47 -1.12 -36.93
N MET A 488 -26.51 -2.45 -37.00
CA MET A 488 -26.12 -3.20 -38.19
C MET A 488 -27.01 -2.92 -39.39
N ASP A 489 -28.32 -2.83 -39.17
CA ASP A 489 -29.28 -2.55 -40.24
C ASP A 489 -29.17 -1.11 -40.75
N TRP A 490 -28.85 -0.15 -39.88
CA TRP A 490 -28.49 1.19 -40.33
C TRP A 490 -27.23 1.19 -41.19
N PHE A 491 -26.20 0.43 -40.82
CA PHE A 491 -24.98 0.31 -41.63
C PHE A 491 -25.26 -0.38 -42.98
N ARG A 492 -26.09 -1.42 -43.01
CA ARG A 492 -26.59 -2.02 -44.28
C ARG A 492 -27.31 -0.99 -45.14
N LEU A 493 -28.21 -0.23 -44.54
CA LEU A 493 -28.99 0.81 -45.23
C LEU A 493 -28.09 1.92 -45.79
N GLN A 494 -27.06 2.36 -45.04
CA GLN A 494 -26.04 3.27 -45.55
C GLN A 494 -25.37 2.70 -46.81
N THR A 495 -25.09 1.40 -46.85
CA THR A 495 -24.51 0.77 -48.05
C THR A 495 -25.48 0.86 -49.23
N PHE A 496 -26.74 0.45 -49.05
CA PHE A 496 -27.75 0.41 -50.13
C PHE A 496 -28.03 1.80 -50.70
N MET A 497 -28.09 2.81 -49.84
CA MET A 497 -28.36 4.19 -50.21
C MET A 497 -27.13 4.95 -50.75
N SER A 498 -25.92 4.37 -50.72
CA SER A 498 -24.69 5.03 -51.19
C SER A 498 -24.20 4.54 -52.56
N VAL A 499 -24.85 3.55 -53.16
CA VAL A 499 -24.50 3.02 -54.49
C VAL A 499 -24.95 3.99 -55.59
N ALA A 500 -24.16 4.16 -56.66
CA ALA A 500 -24.44 5.19 -57.68
C ALA A 500 -25.83 5.10 -58.38
N LYS A 501 -26.33 3.87 -58.58
CA LYS A 501 -27.63 3.59 -59.24
C LYS A 501 -28.71 3.12 -58.25
N THR A 502 -28.71 3.62 -57.02
CA THR A 502 -29.76 3.33 -56.04
C THR A 502 -31.04 4.13 -56.30
N ALA A 503 -32.19 3.59 -55.87
CA ALA A 503 -33.48 4.27 -55.94
C ALA A 503 -33.62 5.39 -54.90
N ILE A 504 -32.99 5.22 -53.72
CA ILE A 504 -32.94 6.25 -52.66
C ILE A 504 -31.48 6.62 -52.41
N ARG A 505 -31.08 7.83 -52.84
CA ARG A 505 -29.72 8.32 -52.62
C ARG A 505 -29.59 9.00 -51.28
N ILE A 506 -28.64 8.55 -50.47
CA ILE A 506 -28.41 9.12 -49.13
C ILE A 506 -28.06 10.62 -49.18
N THR A 507 -27.41 11.07 -50.26
CA THR A 507 -27.04 12.47 -50.48
C THR A 507 -28.23 13.41 -50.68
N GLU A 508 -29.36 12.88 -51.15
CA GLU A 508 -30.62 13.62 -51.35
C GLU A 508 -31.49 13.62 -50.07
N HIS A 509 -31.19 12.72 -49.12
CA HIS A 509 -31.93 12.55 -47.86
C HIS A 509 -31.03 12.73 -46.62
N ARG A 510 -30.24 13.82 -46.59
CA ARG A 510 -29.27 14.09 -45.53
C ARG A 510 -29.88 14.15 -44.13
N ASP A 511 -31.05 14.75 -43.98
CA ASP A 511 -31.66 14.90 -42.65
C ASP A 511 -32.19 13.57 -42.09
N LEU A 512 -32.55 12.61 -42.95
CA LEU A 512 -32.84 11.24 -42.52
C LEU A 512 -31.57 10.55 -42.01
N ALA A 513 -30.46 10.71 -42.74
CA ALA A 513 -29.17 10.15 -42.31
C ALA A 513 -28.69 10.74 -40.98
N ARG A 514 -28.84 12.07 -40.77
CA ARG A 514 -28.52 12.74 -39.50
C ARG A 514 -29.38 12.29 -38.33
N LEU A 515 -30.68 12.07 -38.57
CA LEU A 515 -31.58 11.52 -37.55
C LEU A 515 -31.13 10.11 -37.16
N LEU A 516 -30.90 9.23 -38.14
CA LEU A 516 -30.49 7.85 -37.88
C LEU A 516 -29.10 7.78 -37.22
N ASP A 517 -28.17 8.67 -37.56
CA ASP A 517 -26.89 8.81 -36.85
C ASP A 517 -27.09 9.20 -35.37
N SER A 518 -27.97 10.17 -35.10
CA SER A 518 -28.33 10.55 -33.72
C SER A 518 -28.98 9.38 -32.96
N MET A 519 -29.87 8.64 -33.62
CA MET A 519 -30.51 7.45 -33.04
C MET A 519 -29.50 6.35 -32.73
N VAL A 520 -28.47 6.15 -33.56
CA VAL A 520 -27.38 5.20 -33.26
C VAL A 520 -26.69 5.59 -31.97
N PHE A 521 -26.32 6.86 -31.79
CA PHE A 521 -25.76 7.35 -30.54
C PHE A 521 -26.72 7.09 -29.36
N HIS A 522 -28.01 7.43 -29.50
CA HIS A 522 -29.01 7.19 -28.46
C HIS A 522 -29.13 5.71 -28.08
N THR A 523 -29.16 4.80 -29.07
CA THR A 523 -29.20 3.35 -28.79
C THR A 523 -27.95 2.89 -28.05
N LYS A 524 -26.75 3.34 -28.44
CA LYS A 524 -25.50 2.99 -27.75
C LYS A 524 -25.51 3.43 -26.29
N VAL A 525 -26.12 4.57 -25.96
CA VAL A 525 -26.27 5.02 -24.56
C VAL A 525 -27.23 4.13 -23.75
N VAL A 526 -28.12 3.37 -24.41
CA VAL A 526 -29.03 2.46 -23.73
C VAL A 526 -28.40 1.07 -23.49
N ASP A 527 -27.84 0.45 -24.52
CA ASP A 527 -27.36 -0.95 -24.46
C ASP A 527 -25.83 -1.11 -24.44
N ASN A 528 -25.06 -0.06 -24.73
CA ASN A 528 -23.64 -0.17 -25.10
C ASN A 528 -22.70 0.83 -24.40
N LEU A 529 -23.06 1.26 -23.19
CA LEU A 529 -22.31 2.27 -22.44
C LEU A 529 -20.85 1.89 -22.20
N ASP A 530 -20.58 0.65 -21.81
CA ASP A 530 -19.21 0.20 -21.53
C ASP A 530 -18.32 0.23 -22.78
N GLU A 531 -18.84 -0.17 -23.95
CA GLU A 531 -18.09 -0.09 -25.21
C GLU A 531 -17.81 1.36 -25.62
N ILE A 532 -18.76 2.29 -25.47
CA ILE A 532 -18.49 3.71 -25.74
C ILE A 532 -17.40 4.23 -24.80
N LEU A 533 -17.45 3.88 -23.51
CA LEU A 533 -16.41 4.27 -22.56
C LEU A 533 -15.04 3.73 -22.97
N VAL A 534 -14.95 2.51 -23.49
CA VAL A 534 -13.70 1.97 -24.05
C VAL A 534 -13.28 2.77 -25.29
N GLU A 535 -14.17 3.01 -26.25
CA GLU A 535 -13.89 3.76 -27.49
C GLU A 535 -13.31 5.17 -27.19
N THR A 536 -13.89 5.87 -26.23
CA THR A 536 -13.57 7.28 -25.95
C THR A 536 -12.53 7.49 -24.85
N SER A 537 -12.24 6.51 -24.00
CA SER A 537 -11.35 6.72 -22.84
C SER A 537 -10.48 5.54 -22.43
N ASP A 538 -10.34 4.52 -23.27
CA ASP A 538 -9.40 3.45 -22.99
C ASP A 538 -7.95 3.97 -22.92
N LEU A 539 -7.24 3.51 -21.90
CA LEU A 539 -5.85 3.86 -21.60
C LEU A 539 -5.00 2.60 -21.38
N SER A 540 -5.44 1.47 -21.94
CA SER A 540 -4.68 0.21 -21.96
C SER A 540 -3.28 0.36 -22.57
N ILE A 541 -3.04 1.43 -23.34
CA ILE A 541 -1.76 1.82 -23.91
C ILE A 541 -0.63 1.90 -22.88
N PHE A 542 -0.93 2.22 -21.61
CA PHE A 542 0.05 2.27 -20.52
C PHE A 542 0.68 0.90 -20.25
N CYS A 543 0.04 -0.20 -20.67
CA CYS A 543 0.64 -1.53 -20.64
C CYS A 543 1.93 -1.61 -21.48
N PHE A 544 1.98 -0.86 -22.58
CA PHE A 544 3.13 -0.83 -23.50
C PHE A 544 4.10 0.32 -23.18
N TYR A 545 3.62 1.39 -22.51
CA TYR A 545 4.44 2.47 -21.95
C TYR A 545 4.66 2.31 -20.44
N SER A 546 5.00 1.09 -20.03
CA SER A 546 5.03 0.71 -18.61
C SER A 546 6.01 1.53 -17.76
N LYS A 547 7.21 1.78 -18.28
CA LYS A 547 8.20 2.63 -17.60
C LYS A 547 7.66 4.05 -17.37
N MET A 548 7.07 4.66 -18.40
CA MET A 548 6.46 5.98 -18.28
C MET A 548 5.34 5.98 -17.23
N PHE A 549 4.54 4.93 -17.19
CA PHE A 549 3.44 4.81 -16.24
C PHE A 549 3.94 4.78 -14.79
N GLU A 550 4.99 4.02 -14.52
CA GLU A 550 5.65 3.95 -13.21
C GLU A 550 6.36 5.27 -12.86
N ASP A 551 7.10 5.87 -13.79
CA ASP A 551 7.79 7.15 -13.59
C ASP A 551 6.78 8.29 -13.26
N GLN A 552 5.63 8.33 -13.94
CA GLN A 552 4.56 9.30 -13.67
C GLN A 552 3.90 9.08 -12.30
N PHE A 553 3.74 7.83 -11.87
CA PHE A 553 3.23 7.50 -10.55
C PHE A 553 4.19 7.97 -9.44
N HIS A 554 5.50 7.69 -9.58
CA HIS A 554 6.50 8.14 -8.61
C HIS A 554 6.62 9.66 -8.56
N MET A 555 6.61 10.33 -9.72
CA MET A 555 6.55 11.79 -9.79
C MET A 555 5.29 12.36 -9.13
N CYS A 556 4.17 11.63 -9.17
CA CYS A 556 2.96 12.03 -8.44
C CYS A 556 3.19 12.02 -6.93
N LEU A 557 3.79 10.95 -6.38
CA LEU A 557 4.06 10.82 -4.93
C LEU A 557 4.95 11.94 -4.39
N GLU A 558 5.90 12.42 -5.19
CA GLU A 558 6.81 13.50 -4.82
C GLU A 558 6.12 14.87 -4.68
N PHE A 559 4.91 15.04 -5.23
CA PHE A 559 4.22 16.32 -5.27
C PHE A 559 2.86 16.27 -4.56
N PRO A 560 2.77 16.72 -3.28
CA PRO A 560 1.59 16.52 -2.43
C PRO A 560 0.25 16.96 -3.02
N ALA A 561 0.21 18.06 -3.79
CA ALA A 561 -1.02 18.55 -4.41
C ALA A 561 -1.55 17.63 -5.54
N GLN A 562 -0.76 16.65 -6.00
CA GLN A 562 -1.20 15.63 -6.96
C GLN A 562 -1.46 14.27 -6.30
N ASN A 563 -0.98 14.03 -5.06
CA ASN A 563 -1.26 12.80 -4.31
C ASN A 563 -2.75 12.50 -4.20
N ARG A 564 -3.60 13.54 -4.21
CA ARG A 564 -5.06 13.43 -4.28
C ARG A 564 -5.56 12.52 -5.41
N TYR A 565 -4.88 12.55 -6.54
CA TYR A 565 -5.31 11.95 -7.79
C TYR A 565 -4.63 10.62 -8.08
N ILE A 566 -3.71 10.19 -7.22
CA ILE A 566 -2.84 9.04 -7.48
C ILE A 566 -3.59 7.71 -7.62
N ILE A 567 -4.80 7.60 -7.08
CA ILE A 567 -5.66 6.42 -7.25
C ILE A 567 -6.02 6.14 -8.72
N ALA A 568 -5.90 7.13 -9.60
CA ALA A 568 -6.12 6.95 -11.04
C ALA A 568 -5.18 5.89 -11.65
N PHE A 569 -3.95 5.75 -11.16
CA PHE A 569 -2.98 4.78 -11.67
C PHE A 569 -3.45 3.32 -11.43
N PRO A 570 -3.79 2.90 -10.19
CA PRO A 570 -4.44 1.61 -9.95
C PRO A 570 -5.72 1.38 -10.76
N LEU A 571 -6.57 2.40 -10.92
CA LEU A 571 -7.83 2.28 -11.68
C LEU A 571 -7.59 1.98 -13.15
N ILE A 572 -6.61 2.64 -13.77
CA ILE A 572 -6.23 2.43 -15.18
C ILE A 572 -5.69 1.01 -15.44
N CYS A 573 -5.16 0.31 -14.44
CA CYS A 573 -4.77 -1.10 -14.60
C CYS A 573 -5.95 -1.99 -15.05
N SER A 574 -7.19 -1.61 -14.72
CA SER A 574 -8.40 -2.31 -15.21
C SER A 574 -8.61 -2.21 -16.71
N HIS A 575 -7.98 -1.23 -17.38
CA HIS A 575 -8.08 -1.02 -18.82
C HIS A 575 -7.24 -2.03 -19.60
N PHE A 576 -6.22 -2.63 -18.99
CA PHE A 576 -5.24 -3.46 -19.70
C PHE A 576 -5.85 -4.67 -20.40
N GLN A 577 -7.01 -5.18 -19.92
CA GLN A 577 -7.72 -6.25 -20.62
C GLN A 577 -8.25 -5.83 -22.01
N ASN A 578 -8.51 -4.53 -22.22
CA ASN A 578 -9.12 -4.00 -23.44
C ASN A 578 -8.17 -4.00 -24.64
N CYS A 579 -6.84 -4.07 -24.43
CA CYS A 579 -5.89 -4.12 -25.54
C CYS A 579 -5.67 -5.53 -26.13
N THR A 580 -6.33 -6.54 -25.55
CA THR A 580 -6.22 -7.94 -26.00
C THR A 580 -7.21 -8.23 -27.13
N HIS A 581 -6.86 -9.19 -27.99
CA HIS A 581 -7.71 -9.61 -29.09
C HIS A 581 -7.88 -11.14 -29.10
N GLU A 582 -9.05 -11.63 -29.49
CA GLU A 582 -9.36 -13.08 -29.49
C GLU A 582 -8.43 -13.91 -30.39
N MET A 583 -7.94 -13.29 -31.47
CA MET A 583 -6.94 -13.89 -32.37
C MET A 583 -5.51 -13.96 -31.82
N CYS A 584 -5.22 -13.32 -30.69
CA CYS A 584 -3.92 -13.41 -30.05
C CYS A 584 -4.05 -13.77 -28.55
N PRO A 585 -4.58 -14.96 -28.23
CA PRO A 585 -4.71 -15.38 -26.84
C PRO A 585 -3.35 -15.55 -26.14
N GLU A 586 -2.25 -15.69 -26.89
CA GLU A 586 -0.91 -15.93 -26.38
C GLU A 586 -0.39 -14.80 -25.49
N GLU A 587 -0.74 -13.54 -25.77
CA GLU A 587 -0.33 -12.38 -24.95
C GLU A 587 -1.25 -12.12 -23.75
N ARG A 588 -2.48 -12.64 -23.76
CA ARG A 588 -3.54 -12.29 -22.81
C ARG A 588 -3.11 -12.57 -21.36
N HIS A 589 -2.48 -13.72 -21.12
CA HIS A 589 -1.99 -14.09 -19.78
C HIS A 589 -0.90 -13.15 -19.30
N HIS A 590 0.04 -12.79 -20.18
CA HIS A 590 1.13 -11.88 -19.84
C HIS A 590 0.61 -10.48 -19.48
N ILE A 591 -0.35 -9.97 -20.24
CA ILE A 591 -0.99 -8.67 -19.97
C ILE A 591 -1.77 -8.72 -18.64
N ARG A 592 -2.46 -9.84 -18.34
CA ARG A 592 -3.11 -10.05 -17.04
C ARG A 592 -2.09 -9.98 -15.90
N GLU A 593 -1.06 -10.81 -15.93
CA GLU A 593 -0.03 -10.82 -14.88
C GLU A 593 0.62 -9.45 -14.69
N ARG A 594 0.90 -8.74 -15.79
CA ARG A 594 1.43 -7.39 -15.74
C ARG A 594 0.48 -6.44 -15.03
N SER A 595 -0.80 -6.43 -15.39
CA SER A 595 -1.80 -5.55 -14.76
C SER A 595 -1.94 -5.82 -13.26
N LEU A 596 -1.93 -7.09 -12.83
CA LEU A 596 -2.03 -7.50 -11.43
C LEU A 596 -0.77 -7.13 -10.63
N SER A 597 0.40 -7.30 -11.24
CA SER A 597 1.67 -6.90 -10.61
C SER A 597 1.74 -5.38 -10.41
N VAL A 598 1.33 -4.60 -11.42
CA VAL A 598 1.42 -3.14 -11.39
C VAL A 598 0.39 -2.53 -10.43
N VAL A 599 -0.87 -3.00 -10.43
CA VAL A 599 -1.88 -2.51 -9.47
C VAL A 599 -1.46 -2.79 -8.03
N ASN A 600 -0.93 -3.98 -7.75
CA ASN A 600 -0.43 -4.32 -6.42
C ASN A 600 0.74 -3.40 -6.00
N MET A 601 1.68 -3.14 -6.91
CA MET A 601 2.80 -2.24 -6.65
C MET A 601 2.33 -0.82 -6.33
N PHE A 602 1.41 -0.26 -7.11
CA PHE A 602 0.91 1.09 -6.86
C PHE A 602 0.20 1.21 -5.51
N LEU A 603 -0.70 0.27 -5.19
CA LEU A 603 -1.42 0.29 -3.91
C LEU A 603 -0.49 0.12 -2.71
N ASP A 604 0.53 -0.74 -2.84
CA ASP A 604 1.55 -0.95 -1.82
C ASP A 604 2.42 0.29 -1.60
N GLU A 605 2.87 0.96 -2.66
CA GLU A 605 3.67 2.20 -2.57
C GLU A 605 2.85 3.39 -2.02
N MET A 606 1.57 3.52 -2.39
CA MET A 606 0.66 4.50 -1.80
C MET A 606 0.54 4.29 -0.27
N ALA A 607 0.32 3.04 0.16
CA ALA A 607 0.20 2.71 1.58
C ALA A 607 1.53 2.91 2.33
N LYS A 608 2.67 2.55 1.73
CA LYS A 608 4.00 2.79 2.30
C LYS A 608 4.26 4.27 2.52
N GLU A 609 3.91 5.12 1.56
CA GLU A 609 4.14 6.56 1.67
C GLU A 609 3.24 7.20 2.73
N ALA A 610 1.96 6.81 2.80
CA ALA A 610 1.07 7.23 3.88
C ALA A 610 1.63 6.82 5.25
N LYS A 611 2.11 5.57 5.39
CA LYS A 611 2.78 5.06 6.59
C LYS A 611 4.07 5.83 6.92
N ASN A 612 4.85 6.25 5.92
CA ASN A 612 6.06 7.07 6.12
C ASN A 612 5.69 8.45 6.68
N ILE A 613 4.70 9.12 6.07
CA ILE A 613 4.22 10.43 6.53
C ILE A 613 3.67 10.33 7.96
N ILE A 614 2.83 9.33 8.24
CA ILE A 614 2.29 9.06 9.58
C ILE A 614 3.43 8.82 10.58
N THR A 615 4.46 8.06 10.19
CA THR A 615 5.63 7.83 11.03
C THR A 615 6.31 9.14 11.42
N THR A 616 6.58 10.01 10.46
CA THR A 616 7.23 11.30 10.72
C THR A 616 6.35 12.19 11.62
N ILE A 617 5.03 12.18 11.41
CA ILE A 617 4.08 12.88 12.29
C ILE A 617 4.14 12.31 13.71
N CYS A 618 4.21 10.98 13.87
CA CYS A 618 4.36 10.35 15.17
C CYS A 618 5.66 10.75 15.85
N ASP A 619 6.78 10.81 15.12
CA ASP A 619 8.09 11.20 15.67
C ASP A 619 8.07 12.66 16.16
N GLU A 620 7.50 13.59 15.38
CA GLU A 620 7.30 14.99 15.79
C GLU A 620 6.39 15.11 17.02
N GLN A 621 5.30 14.32 17.07
CA GLN A 621 4.38 14.30 18.22
C GLN A 621 5.02 13.68 19.47
N CYS A 622 5.89 12.68 19.30
CA CYS A 622 6.67 12.12 20.41
C CYS A 622 7.66 13.14 20.96
N GLN A 623 8.30 13.96 20.12
CA GLN A 623 9.17 15.05 20.57
C GLN A 623 8.40 16.12 21.34
N MET A 624 7.19 16.47 20.87
CA MET A 624 6.32 17.40 21.59
C MET A 624 5.84 16.83 22.93
N ALA A 625 5.52 15.53 22.99
CA ALA A 625 5.19 14.85 24.23
C ALA A 625 6.39 14.79 25.20
N ASP A 626 7.60 14.54 24.71
CA ASP A 626 8.82 14.58 25.52
C ASP A 626 9.04 15.97 26.13
N ALA A 627 8.81 17.04 25.36
CA ALA A 627 8.95 18.42 25.84
C ALA A 627 8.00 18.78 27.00
N LEU A 628 6.93 18.01 27.22
CA LEU A 628 6.00 18.16 28.34
C LEU A 628 6.45 17.42 29.61
N LEU A 629 7.50 16.59 29.53
CA LEU A 629 7.97 15.82 30.67
C LEU A 629 8.58 16.73 31.76
N PRO A 630 8.43 16.38 33.05
CA PRO A 630 8.92 17.18 34.18
C PRO A 630 10.41 17.54 34.12
N LYS A 631 11.24 16.71 33.46
CA LYS A 631 12.69 16.94 33.30
C LYS A 631 13.02 18.30 32.66
N HIS A 632 12.16 18.79 31.76
CA HIS A 632 12.38 20.08 31.09
C HIS A 632 12.09 21.29 31.99
N CYS A 633 11.37 21.09 33.10
CA CYS A 633 11.12 22.15 34.08
C CYS A 633 12.36 22.49 34.94
N ALA A 634 13.38 21.62 34.98
CA ALA A 634 14.57 21.82 35.82
C ALA A 634 15.30 23.15 35.53
N LYS A 635 15.42 23.52 34.25
CA LYS A 635 16.00 24.81 33.83
C LYS A 635 15.19 26.01 34.31
N ILE A 636 13.85 25.88 34.33
CA ILE A 636 12.95 26.94 34.79
C ILE A 636 13.08 27.11 36.31
N LEU A 637 13.14 25.99 37.05
CA LEU A 637 13.28 25.99 38.51
C LEU A 637 14.64 26.53 38.96
N SER A 638 15.73 26.17 38.29
CA SER A 638 17.08 26.67 38.61
C SER A 638 17.20 28.18 38.41
N VAL A 639 16.59 28.72 37.34
CA VAL A 639 16.51 30.16 37.10
C VAL A 639 15.66 30.86 38.17
N ALA A 640 14.53 30.28 38.57
CA ALA A 640 13.68 30.83 39.62
C ALA A 640 14.38 30.84 40.99
N ALA A 641 15.14 29.80 41.32
CA ALA A 641 15.93 29.71 42.55
C ALA A 641 17.09 30.72 42.56
N ASN A 642 17.79 30.91 41.43
CA ASN A 642 18.88 31.87 41.31
C ASN A 642 18.42 33.33 41.33
N ARG A 643 17.21 33.66 40.84
CA ARG A 643 16.63 35.02 40.96
C ARG A 643 16.42 35.48 42.41
N LYS A 644 16.34 34.56 43.38
CA LYS A 644 16.28 34.89 44.82
C LYS A 644 17.66 35.26 45.40
N LYS A 645 18.77 34.95 44.73
CA LYS A 645 20.11 35.43 45.06
C LYS A 645 20.42 36.63 44.17
N LYS A 646 20.47 37.84 44.74
CA LYS A 646 20.84 39.08 44.03
C LYS A 646 22.26 38.95 43.47
N ASP A 647 22.41 38.52 42.21
CA ASP A 647 23.66 38.68 41.48
C ASP A 647 23.45 39.34 40.12
N LYS A 648 24.28 40.36 39.89
CA LYS A 648 24.17 41.40 38.84
C LYS A 648 24.73 40.97 37.48
N ASN A 649 24.67 39.70 37.11
CA ASN A 649 25.14 39.24 35.80
C ASN A 649 23.98 38.80 34.90
N LYS A 650 23.32 39.78 34.26
CA LYS A 650 22.52 39.57 33.06
C LYS A 650 23.47 39.27 31.89
N LYS A 651 23.74 38.00 31.61
CA LYS A 651 24.19 37.57 30.28
C LYS A 651 23.21 36.52 29.74
N ASN A 652 22.59 36.91 28.63
CA ASN A 652 21.83 36.13 27.66
C ASN A 652 20.89 35.06 28.22
N MET A 653 19.67 35.47 28.57
CA MET A 653 18.53 34.55 28.62
C MET A 653 18.25 34.12 27.17
N GLU A 654 18.64 32.91 26.79
CA GLU A 654 18.03 32.25 25.64
C GLU A 654 16.52 32.15 25.88
N ASP A 655 15.71 32.55 24.91
CA ASP A 655 14.26 32.38 24.93
C ASP A 655 13.95 30.88 25.06
N ILE A 656 13.65 30.43 26.29
CA ILE A 656 13.10 29.10 26.53
C ILE A 656 11.73 29.07 25.85
N ARG A 657 11.66 28.50 24.64
CA ARG A 657 10.39 28.23 23.96
C ARG A 657 9.52 27.39 24.87
N LYS A 658 8.27 27.81 25.07
CA LYS A 658 7.29 27.07 25.87
C LYS A 658 6.52 26.13 24.94
N PRO A 659 6.17 24.91 25.39
CA PRO A 659 5.23 24.07 24.67
C PRO A 659 3.94 24.84 24.37
N GLY A 660 3.52 24.83 23.10
CA GLY A 660 2.40 25.62 22.57
C GLY A 660 2.83 26.79 21.69
N ASP A 661 4.07 27.28 21.80
CA ASP A 661 4.59 28.35 20.93
C ASP A 661 4.67 27.90 19.47
N GLU A 662 4.97 26.62 19.22
CA GLU A 662 4.98 26.00 17.88
C GLU A 662 3.59 25.98 17.22
N SER A 663 2.54 26.00 18.02
CA SER A 663 1.14 25.99 17.59
C SER A 663 0.56 27.40 17.38
N TYR A 664 1.23 28.45 17.85
CA TYR A 664 0.80 29.84 17.66
C TYR A 664 1.08 30.34 16.24
N ARG A 665 0.13 30.09 15.32
CA ARG A 665 0.24 30.49 13.92
C ARG A 665 -0.07 31.98 13.71
N LYS A 666 0.86 32.70 13.10
CA LYS A 666 0.69 34.10 12.68
C LYS A 666 0.10 34.24 11.28
N THR A 667 0.56 33.43 10.32
CA THR A 667 0.08 33.41 8.92
C THR A 667 0.04 31.98 8.39
N ARG A 668 -0.80 31.72 7.36
CA ARG A 668 -0.86 30.44 6.64
C ARG A 668 0.09 30.36 5.44
N GLU A 669 0.72 31.48 5.08
CA GLU A 669 1.73 31.52 4.00
C GLU A 669 3.02 30.82 4.43
N ASP A 670 3.35 30.88 5.72
CA ASP A 670 4.49 30.18 6.32
C ASP A 670 4.10 28.76 6.72
N LEU A 671 4.32 27.81 5.80
CA LEU A 671 4.04 26.39 6.04
C LEU A 671 5.15 25.74 6.89
N THR A 672 4.77 25.26 8.08
CA THR A 672 5.62 24.46 8.95
C THR A 672 5.85 23.04 8.37
N THR A 673 6.80 22.29 8.91
CA THR A 673 6.97 20.87 8.56
C THR A 673 5.69 20.08 8.81
N MET A 674 5.03 20.32 9.95
CA MET A 674 3.77 19.66 10.30
C MET A 674 2.64 19.99 9.32
N ASP A 675 2.57 21.23 8.81
CA ASP A 675 1.59 21.59 7.77
C ASP A 675 1.79 20.78 6.50
N LYS A 676 3.04 20.68 6.03
CA LYS A 676 3.38 19.94 4.81
C LYS A 676 3.05 18.45 4.96
N LEU A 677 3.36 17.86 6.12
CA LEU A 677 3.05 16.46 6.43
C LEU A 677 1.53 16.22 6.49
N HIS A 678 0.77 17.11 7.15
CA HIS A 678 -0.68 16.97 7.22
C HIS A 678 -1.35 17.16 5.85
N MET A 679 -0.89 18.11 5.05
CA MET A 679 -1.35 18.29 3.66
C MET A 679 -1.07 17.04 2.83
N ALA A 680 0.15 16.50 2.89
CA ALA A 680 0.50 15.29 2.15
C ALA A 680 -0.31 14.07 2.60
N LEU A 681 -0.52 13.91 3.92
CA LEU A 681 -1.32 12.83 4.49
C LEU A 681 -2.79 12.92 4.05
N THR A 682 -3.40 14.09 4.16
CA THR A 682 -4.82 14.28 3.82
C THR A 682 -5.10 14.01 2.34
N GLU A 683 -4.24 14.49 1.44
CA GLU A 683 -4.41 14.25 0.00
C GLU A 683 -4.20 12.78 -0.36
N LEU A 684 -3.19 12.12 0.22
CA LEU A 684 -2.94 10.70 -0.05
C LEU A 684 -4.03 9.79 0.57
N CYS A 685 -4.50 10.10 1.77
CA CYS A 685 -5.61 9.39 2.40
C CYS A 685 -6.92 9.56 1.63
N PHE A 686 -7.17 10.73 1.03
CA PHE A 686 -8.30 10.90 0.11
C PHE A 686 -8.21 9.88 -1.05
N ALA A 687 -7.04 9.73 -1.67
CA ALA A 687 -6.85 8.78 -2.75
C ALA A 687 -7.01 7.31 -2.31
N ILE A 688 -6.45 6.94 -1.16
CA ILE A 688 -6.60 5.59 -0.58
C ILE A 688 -8.06 5.27 -0.25
N ASN A 689 -8.82 6.27 0.22
CA ASN A 689 -10.21 6.11 0.61
C ASN A 689 -11.22 6.39 -0.52
N TYR A 690 -10.75 6.78 -1.71
CA TYR A 690 -11.60 7.21 -2.83
C TYR A 690 -12.57 6.12 -3.28
N CYS A 691 -12.10 4.88 -3.38
CA CYS A 691 -12.92 3.73 -3.73
C CYS A 691 -12.69 2.55 -2.78
N PRO A 692 -13.73 1.75 -2.47
CA PRO A 692 -13.59 0.63 -1.55
C PRO A 692 -12.77 -0.52 -2.14
N THR A 693 -12.85 -0.72 -3.46
CA THR A 693 -12.17 -1.77 -4.21
C THR A 693 -11.78 -1.28 -5.60
N VAL A 694 -10.60 -1.66 -6.06
CA VAL A 694 -10.13 -1.52 -7.45
C VAL A 694 -10.24 -2.90 -8.10
N ASN A 695 -11.08 -3.02 -9.13
CA ASN A 695 -11.30 -4.29 -9.83
C ASN A 695 -10.41 -4.35 -11.07
N VAL A 696 -9.52 -5.34 -11.12
CA VAL A 696 -8.59 -5.58 -12.23
C VAL A 696 -8.75 -7.03 -12.65
N TRP A 697 -9.33 -7.24 -13.83
CA TRP A 697 -9.80 -8.55 -14.28
C TRP A 697 -10.79 -9.16 -13.27
N GLU A 698 -10.66 -10.45 -12.95
CA GLU A 698 -11.44 -11.15 -11.93
C GLU A 698 -11.04 -10.85 -10.47
N TYR A 699 -10.03 -9.99 -10.23
CA TYR A 699 -9.49 -9.72 -8.89
C TYR A 699 -9.94 -8.37 -8.34
N ALA A 700 -10.27 -8.34 -7.05
CA ALA A 700 -10.62 -7.13 -6.32
C ALA A 700 -9.50 -6.78 -5.32
N PHE A 701 -8.96 -5.57 -5.44
CA PHE A 701 -7.93 -5.04 -4.55
C PHE A 701 -8.54 -3.99 -3.63
N ALA A 702 -8.29 -4.05 -2.31
CA ALA A 702 -8.83 -3.09 -1.35
C ALA A 702 -7.72 -2.14 -0.86
N PRO A 703 -7.65 -0.88 -1.35
CA PRO A 703 -6.55 0.04 -1.02
C PRO A 703 -6.34 0.25 0.49
N ARG A 704 -7.42 0.34 1.27
CA ARG A 704 -7.39 0.51 2.73
C ARG A 704 -6.70 -0.63 3.48
N GLU A 705 -6.77 -1.86 2.97
CA GLU A 705 -6.17 -3.03 3.63
C GLU A 705 -4.64 -3.00 3.55
N TYR A 706 -4.09 -2.47 2.44
CA TYR A 706 -2.65 -2.22 2.33
C TYR A 706 -2.17 -1.25 3.41
N LEU A 707 -2.88 -0.13 3.61
CA LEU A 707 -2.55 0.83 4.65
C LEU A 707 -2.66 0.20 6.05
N CYS A 708 -3.75 -0.52 6.34
CA CYS A 708 -3.95 -1.20 7.62
C CYS A 708 -2.76 -2.14 7.95
N GLN A 709 -2.36 -2.98 6.99
CA GLN A 709 -1.23 -3.90 7.16
C GLN A 709 0.11 -3.17 7.39
N HIS A 710 0.36 -2.08 6.66
CA HIS A 710 1.57 -1.27 6.85
C HIS A 710 1.60 -0.56 8.20
N LEU A 711 0.46 -0.07 8.68
CA LEU A 711 0.34 0.57 10.00
C LEU A 711 0.56 -0.44 11.12
N GLU A 712 -0.03 -1.63 11.04
CA GLU A 712 0.17 -2.71 12.02
C GLU A 712 1.67 -3.09 12.13
N ASN A 713 2.31 -3.36 10.99
CA ASN A 713 3.73 -3.70 10.94
C ASN A 713 4.62 -2.57 11.45
N ARG A 714 4.34 -1.31 11.05
CA ARG A 714 5.13 -0.15 11.47
C ARG A 714 4.98 0.12 12.95
N PHE A 715 3.76 0.00 13.49
CA PHE A 715 3.48 0.25 14.90
C PHE A 715 4.14 -0.81 15.77
N SER A 716 4.06 -2.11 15.43
CA SER A 716 4.75 -3.17 16.16
C SER A 716 6.27 -2.92 16.24
N ARG A 717 6.90 -2.56 15.11
CA ARG A 717 8.32 -2.18 15.09
C ARG A 717 8.62 -0.90 15.86
N ALA A 718 7.72 0.09 15.83
CA ALA A 718 7.88 1.34 16.59
C ALA A 718 7.88 1.06 18.09
N LEU A 719 6.95 0.23 18.58
CA LEU A 719 6.82 -0.14 19.98
C LEU A 719 8.13 -0.68 20.56
N VAL A 720 8.76 -1.64 19.86
CA VAL A 720 10.05 -2.21 20.28
C VAL A 720 11.20 -1.20 20.09
N GLY A 721 11.19 -0.45 18.99
CA GLY A 721 12.22 0.56 18.71
C GLY A 721 12.27 1.66 19.78
N MET A 722 11.11 2.09 20.29
CA MET A 722 11.00 3.11 21.34
C MET A 722 11.50 2.62 22.72
N VAL A 723 11.65 1.31 22.93
CA VAL A 723 12.26 0.76 24.15
C VAL A 723 13.74 1.12 24.24
N MET A 724 14.39 1.41 23.11
CA MET A 724 15.80 1.81 23.03
C MET A 724 16.74 0.85 23.77
N TYR A 725 16.42 -0.45 23.79
CA TYR A 725 17.23 -1.45 24.47
C TYR A 725 18.53 -1.71 23.72
N ASN A 726 19.67 -1.51 24.38
CA ASN A 726 20.98 -1.83 23.84
C ASN A 726 21.66 -2.91 24.71
N SER A 727 21.93 -4.07 24.11
CA SER A 727 22.55 -5.20 24.82
C SER A 727 23.99 -4.92 25.28
N ASP A 728 24.70 -4.04 24.58
CA ASP A 728 26.12 -3.77 24.84
C ASP A 728 26.29 -2.75 25.97
N THR A 729 25.46 -1.70 25.98
CA THR A 729 25.48 -0.66 27.03
C THR A 729 24.55 -0.96 28.20
N MET A 730 23.65 -1.95 28.06
CA MET A 730 22.57 -2.27 29.01
C MET A 730 21.65 -1.07 29.28
N GLU A 731 21.50 -0.18 28.31
CA GLU A 731 20.59 0.97 28.37
C GLU A 731 19.18 0.55 27.91
N ILE A 732 18.17 1.15 28.54
CA ILE A 732 16.75 0.97 28.19
C ILE A 732 16.02 2.28 28.48
N ALA A 733 14.96 2.58 27.72
CA ALA A 733 14.10 3.72 27.98
C ALA A 733 13.38 3.57 29.33
N LYS A 734 13.11 4.70 30.00
CA LYS A 734 12.27 4.70 31.21
C LYS A 734 10.83 4.32 30.84
N PRO A 735 10.15 3.48 31.63
CA PRO A 735 8.75 3.12 31.39
C PRO A 735 7.83 4.32 31.18
N SER A 736 7.99 5.40 31.95
CA SER A 736 7.15 6.61 31.85
C SER A 736 7.36 7.38 30.54
N GLU A 737 8.62 7.49 30.09
CA GLU A 737 8.98 8.13 28.82
C GLU A 737 8.47 7.29 27.63
N LEU A 738 8.66 5.97 27.68
CA LEU A 738 8.13 5.05 26.68
C LEU A 738 6.60 5.13 26.61
N LEU A 739 5.90 5.11 27.75
CA LEU A 739 4.45 5.22 27.79
C LEU A 739 3.94 6.55 27.21
N ALA A 740 4.63 7.66 27.48
CA ALA A 740 4.31 8.95 26.89
C ALA A 740 4.42 8.92 25.35
N SER A 741 5.50 8.33 24.82
CA SER A 741 5.69 8.17 23.37
C SER A 741 4.66 7.22 22.76
N VAL A 742 4.36 6.08 23.39
CA VAL A 742 3.34 5.13 22.93
C VAL A 742 1.97 5.80 22.85
N ARG A 743 1.58 6.58 23.86
CA ARG A 743 0.33 7.35 23.86
C ARG A 743 0.29 8.40 22.76
N ALA A 744 1.39 9.14 22.54
CA ALA A 744 1.49 10.11 21.45
C ALA A 744 1.34 9.43 20.08
N TYR A 745 1.99 8.28 19.89
CA TYR A 745 1.90 7.48 18.67
C TYR A 745 0.45 6.98 18.43
N MET A 746 -0.20 6.44 19.46
CA MET A 746 -1.59 5.99 19.39
C MET A 746 -2.54 7.15 19.06
N ASN A 747 -2.33 8.33 19.63
CA ASN A 747 -3.17 9.50 19.32
C ASN A 747 -3.09 9.87 17.84
N VAL A 748 -1.89 9.87 17.24
CA VAL A 748 -1.72 10.13 15.80
C VAL A 748 -2.41 9.05 14.97
N LEU A 749 -2.18 7.77 15.29
CA LEU A 749 -2.83 6.65 14.60
C LEU A 749 -4.35 6.73 14.69
N GLN A 750 -4.92 7.13 15.82
CA GLN A 750 -6.37 7.32 15.96
C GLN A 750 -6.90 8.41 15.01
N THR A 751 -6.13 9.47 14.74
CA THR A 751 -6.57 10.50 13.80
C THR A 751 -6.70 10.02 12.36
N VAL A 752 -6.05 8.90 12.00
CA VAL A 752 -6.13 8.32 10.65
C VAL A 752 -7.56 7.92 10.29
N GLU A 753 -8.36 7.50 11.27
CA GLU A 753 -9.78 7.15 11.07
C GLU A 753 -10.62 8.32 10.54
N ASN A 754 -10.18 9.57 10.77
CA ASN A 754 -10.86 10.75 10.20
C ASN A 754 -10.72 10.85 8.68
N TYR A 755 -9.72 10.18 8.10
CA TYR A 755 -9.37 10.28 6.68
C TYR A 755 -9.69 9.00 5.91
N VAL A 756 -9.49 7.84 6.53
CA VAL A 756 -9.67 6.53 5.90
C VAL A 756 -10.55 5.65 6.80
N HIS A 757 -11.51 4.94 6.20
CA HIS A 757 -12.39 4.01 6.91
C HIS A 757 -11.63 2.72 7.29
N ILE A 758 -10.77 2.80 8.31
CA ILE A 758 -10.00 1.70 8.91
C ILE A 758 -10.34 1.62 10.39
N ASP A 759 -10.36 0.41 10.94
CA ASP A 759 -10.51 0.18 12.39
C ASP A 759 -9.12 0.18 13.05
N ILE A 760 -8.70 1.31 13.61
CA ILE A 760 -7.41 1.42 14.29
C ILE A 760 -7.41 0.70 15.63
N THR A 761 -8.59 0.50 16.23
CA THR A 761 -8.73 -0.20 17.51
C THR A 761 -8.29 -1.65 17.34
N ARG A 762 -8.63 -2.29 16.21
CA ARG A 762 -8.11 -3.61 15.87
C ARG A 762 -6.58 -3.62 15.73
N VAL A 763 -5.99 -2.61 15.11
CA VAL A 763 -4.53 -2.48 14.99
C VAL A 763 -3.88 -2.37 16.37
N PHE A 764 -4.45 -1.57 17.28
CA PHE A 764 -3.98 -1.48 18.66
C PHE A 764 -4.08 -2.78 19.41
N ASN A 765 -5.22 -3.48 19.32
CA ASN A 765 -5.44 -4.75 19.98
C ASN A 765 -4.42 -5.80 19.52
N ASN A 766 -4.16 -5.89 18.21
CA ASN A 766 -3.17 -6.82 17.68
C ASN A 766 -1.75 -6.50 18.15
N CYS A 767 -1.30 -5.25 18.00
CA CYS A 767 0.07 -4.87 18.31
C CYS A 767 0.36 -4.85 19.82
N LEU A 768 -0.46 -4.17 20.62
CA LEU A 768 -0.19 -3.96 22.05
C LEU A 768 -0.31 -5.28 22.83
N LEU A 769 -1.29 -6.13 22.51
CA LEU A 769 -1.46 -7.40 23.20
C LEU A 769 -0.25 -8.32 22.98
N GLN A 770 0.31 -8.36 21.76
CA GLN A 770 1.52 -9.14 21.49
C GLN A 770 2.73 -8.65 22.30
N GLN A 771 2.83 -7.34 22.57
CA GLN A 771 3.92 -6.78 23.37
C GLN A 771 3.90 -7.17 24.86
N THR A 772 2.80 -7.79 25.32
CA THR A 772 2.68 -8.34 26.68
C THR A 772 3.23 -9.76 26.84
N GLN A 773 3.52 -10.45 25.73
CA GLN A 773 3.99 -11.84 25.69
C GLN A 773 5.53 -11.92 25.73
N VAL A 774 6.13 -13.11 25.72
CA VAL A 774 7.60 -13.25 25.65
C VAL A 774 8.14 -12.86 24.27
N THR A 775 7.43 -13.26 23.22
CA THR A 775 7.71 -12.94 21.82
C THR A 775 6.44 -12.53 21.10
N ASP A 776 6.57 -11.71 20.07
CA ASP A 776 5.46 -11.35 19.19
C ASP A 776 5.11 -12.49 18.19
N SER A 777 4.15 -12.25 17.29
CA SER A 777 3.75 -13.25 16.28
C SER A 777 4.83 -13.57 15.23
N HIS A 778 5.89 -12.76 15.14
CA HIS A 778 7.02 -12.94 14.23
C HIS A 778 8.22 -13.60 14.92
N GLY A 779 8.13 -13.87 16.23
CA GLY A 779 9.22 -14.45 17.01
C GLY A 779 10.21 -13.41 17.56
N GLU A 780 9.91 -12.12 17.46
CA GLU A 780 10.76 -11.03 17.96
C GLU A 780 10.50 -10.78 19.45
N LYS A 781 11.51 -10.25 20.16
CA LYS A 781 11.38 -9.91 21.59
C LYS A 781 10.41 -8.75 21.79
N SER A 782 9.50 -8.91 22.74
CA SER A 782 8.52 -7.90 23.11
C SER A 782 9.06 -6.86 24.12
N ILE A 783 8.29 -5.79 24.34
CA ILE A 783 8.49 -4.85 25.45
C ILE A 783 8.59 -5.60 26.80
N ALA A 784 7.65 -6.51 27.08
CA ALA A 784 7.63 -7.26 28.34
C ALA A 784 8.91 -8.09 28.54
N SER A 785 9.40 -8.74 27.49
CA SER A 785 10.62 -9.56 27.51
C SER A 785 11.89 -8.72 27.75
N LEU A 786 11.98 -7.55 27.11
CA LEU A 786 13.12 -6.65 27.25
C LEU A 786 13.20 -6.05 28.66
N TYR A 787 12.10 -5.52 29.19
CA TYR A 787 12.08 -5.02 30.57
C TYR A 787 12.29 -6.15 31.59
N ASN A 788 11.71 -7.34 31.38
CA ASN A 788 11.95 -8.49 32.26
C ASN A 788 13.44 -8.83 32.36
N THR A 789 14.12 -8.87 31.20
CA THR A 789 15.57 -9.10 31.14
C THR A 789 16.33 -7.98 31.86
N TRP A 790 16.00 -6.72 31.58
CA TRP A 790 16.72 -5.58 32.16
C TRP A 790 16.57 -5.49 33.68
N TYR A 791 15.36 -5.62 34.23
CA TYR A 791 15.16 -5.60 35.68
C TYR A 791 15.88 -6.74 36.38
N SER A 792 15.84 -7.95 35.81
CA SER A 792 16.47 -9.14 36.40
C SER A 792 17.99 -9.10 36.31
N ASP A 793 18.54 -8.85 35.12
CA ASP A 793 19.97 -9.00 34.85
C ASP A 793 20.79 -7.74 35.09
N VAL A 794 20.16 -6.55 35.11
CA VAL A 794 20.83 -5.26 35.25
C VAL A 794 20.51 -4.62 36.60
N LEU A 795 19.24 -4.31 36.88
CA LEU A 795 18.86 -3.61 38.12
C LEU A 795 19.11 -4.48 39.36
N LEU A 796 18.42 -5.62 39.47
CA LEU A 796 18.49 -6.48 40.67
C LEU A 796 19.87 -7.10 40.88
N ARG A 797 20.59 -7.39 39.78
CA ARG A 797 21.97 -7.86 39.84
C ARG A 797 22.90 -6.81 40.47
N ARG A 798 22.70 -5.53 40.17
CA ARG A 798 23.50 -4.43 40.76
C ARG A 798 23.10 -4.08 42.19
N VAL A 799 21.83 -4.29 42.56
CA VAL A 799 21.41 -4.22 43.98
C VAL A 799 22.20 -5.23 44.82
N SER A 800 22.42 -6.43 44.29
CA SER A 800 23.24 -7.47 44.95
C SER A 800 24.73 -7.08 45.07
N GLY A 801 25.19 -6.08 44.29
CA GLY A 801 26.54 -5.52 44.37
C GLY A 801 26.73 -4.49 45.50
N GLY A 802 25.67 -4.10 46.21
CA GLY A 802 25.75 -3.23 47.40
C GLY A 802 25.75 -1.72 47.11
N HIS A 803 25.47 -1.29 45.89
CA HIS A 803 25.44 0.13 45.49
C HIS A 803 24.03 0.74 45.48
N ILE A 804 22.99 -0.11 45.54
CA ILE A 804 21.58 0.28 45.43
C ILE A 804 20.83 -0.29 46.64
N VAL A 805 19.97 0.52 47.26
CA VAL A 805 19.18 0.16 48.44
C VAL A 805 17.70 0.34 48.16
N PHE A 806 16.86 -0.58 48.64
CA PHE A 806 15.41 -0.40 48.66
C PHE A 806 15.01 0.57 49.77
N SER A 807 14.40 1.69 49.44
CA SER A 807 13.92 2.69 50.39
C SER A 807 12.43 2.50 50.64
N MET A 808 12.03 2.18 51.88
CA MET A 808 10.61 2.06 52.25
C MET A 808 9.93 3.43 52.21
N ASN A 809 10.63 4.49 52.65
CA ASN A 809 10.13 5.86 52.66
C ASN A 809 9.88 6.40 51.24
N GLN A 810 10.82 6.18 50.31
CA GLN A 810 10.68 6.66 48.93
C GLN A 810 9.92 5.68 48.02
N ARG A 811 9.63 4.46 48.50
CA ARG A 811 9.00 3.37 47.73
C ARG A 811 9.68 3.12 46.38
N ALA A 812 11.00 3.05 46.40
CA ALA A 812 11.84 2.86 45.22
C ALA A 812 13.20 2.24 45.59
N PHE A 813 13.92 1.73 44.60
CA PHE A 813 15.35 1.45 44.74
C PHE A 813 16.14 2.73 44.47
N VAL A 814 17.09 3.05 45.35
CA VAL A 814 17.85 4.30 45.33
C VAL A 814 19.35 4.03 45.35
N SER A 815 20.12 4.86 44.65
CA SER A 815 21.58 4.83 44.76
C SER A 815 22.05 5.35 46.12
N ILE A 816 23.01 4.64 46.74
CA ILE A 816 23.70 5.12 47.96
C ILE A 816 25.16 5.53 47.71
N THR A 817 25.61 5.43 46.46
CA THR A 817 26.94 5.85 45.99
C THR A 817 26.88 7.20 45.26
N PRO A 818 27.99 7.97 45.20
CA PRO A 818 28.04 9.24 44.48
C PRO A 818 27.57 9.12 43.02
N GLU A 819 26.97 10.20 42.50
CA GLU A 819 26.52 10.29 41.11
C GLU A 819 27.64 9.92 40.12
N GLY A 820 27.33 9.06 39.14
CA GLY A 820 28.27 8.60 38.11
C GLY A 820 29.00 7.27 38.39
N CYS A 821 28.87 6.69 39.59
CA CYS A 821 29.40 5.34 39.89
C CYS A 821 28.60 4.20 39.24
N ILE A 822 27.32 4.45 38.94
CA ILE A 822 26.43 3.55 38.20
C ILE A 822 25.89 4.29 36.96
N PRO A 823 25.76 3.63 35.81
CA PRO A 823 25.41 4.27 34.53
C PRO A 823 23.91 4.65 34.41
N PHE A 824 23.09 4.41 35.44
CA PHE A 824 21.69 4.84 35.49
C PHE A 824 21.27 5.14 36.92
N ASN A 825 20.20 5.92 37.10
CA ASN A 825 19.58 6.24 38.39
C ASN A 825 18.48 5.21 38.71
N PRO A 826 18.63 4.32 39.71
CA PRO A 826 17.67 3.25 40.00
C PRO A 826 16.25 3.75 40.32
N GLU A 827 16.15 4.93 40.93
CA GLU A 827 14.89 5.58 41.26
C GLU A 827 14.07 5.95 40.00
N GLU A 828 14.74 6.28 38.90
CA GLU A 828 14.11 6.62 37.61
C GLU A 828 13.60 5.39 36.84
N PHE A 829 13.67 4.20 37.45
CA PHE A 829 13.15 2.95 36.89
C PHE A 829 12.31 2.15 37.89
N SER A 830 12.32 2.49 39.18
CA SER A 830 11.71 1.64 40.21
C SER A 830 10.80 2.38 41.18
N ASP A 831 10.60 3.69 40.99
CA ASP A 831 9.57 4.41 41.73
C ASP A 831 8.17 3.94 41.32
N VAL A 832 7.18 4.38 42.09
CA VAL A 832 5.78 4.01 41.89
C VAL A 832 5.26 4.46 40.52
N ASN A 833 5.71 5.59 39.97
CA ASN A 833 5.23 6.10 38.69
C ASN A 833 5.79 5.29 37.51
N GLU A 834 7.06 4.91 37.58
CA GLU A 834 7.72 4.08 36.57
C GLU A 834 7.13 2.67 36.56
N LEU A 835 6.89 2.07 37.73
CA LEU A 835 6.27 0.74 37.80
C LEU A 835 4.79 0.76 37.38
N ARG A 836 4.05 1.84 37.65
CA ARG A 836 2.69 2.03 37.09
C ARG A 836 2.75 2.16 35.57
N SER A 837 3.72 2.89 35.05
CA SER A 837 3.90 3.06 33.61
C SER A 837 4.27 1.73 32.94
N LEU A 838 5.13 0.93 33.58
CA LEU A 838 5.46 -0.43 33.15
C LEU A 838 4.21 -1.32 33.15
N ALA A 839 3.45 -1.32 34.23
CA ALA A 839 2.22 -2.11 34.36
C ALA A 839 1.17 -1.73 33.30
N GLU A 840 1.08 -0.46 32.91
CA GLU A 840 0.20 -0.03 31.82
C GLU A 840 0.68 -0.51 30.44
N LEU A 841 1.99 -0.56 30.21
CA LEU A 841 2.58 -1.03 28.94
C LEU A 841 2.45 -2.54 28.76
N VAL A 842 2.73 -3.32 29.81
CA VAL A 842 2.85 -4.79 29.70
C VAL A 842 1.66 -5.55 30.28
N GLY A 843 0.82 -4.87 31.05
CA GLY A 843 -0.40 -5.42 31.65
C GLY A 843 -0.17 -6.60 32.60
N PRO A 844 -1.26 -7.30 32.98
CA PRO A 844 -1.18 -8.48 33.84
C PRO A 844 -0.29 -9.59 33.28
N TYR A 845 -0.28 -9.80 31.96
CA TYR A 845 0.54 -10.84 31.32
C TYR A 845 2.04 -10.58 31.47
N GLY A 846 2.48 -9.36 31.18
CA GLY A 846 3.90 -9.01 31.29
C GLY A 846 4.38 -8.92 32.74
N ILE A 847 3.55 -8.42 33.66
CA ILE A 847 3.87 -8.43 35.10
C ILE A 847 3.92 -9.87 35.62
N LYS A 848 3.03 -10.76 35.17
CA LYS A 848 3.11 -12.20 35.47
C LYS A 848 4.41 -12.82 34.96
N LEU A 849 4.84 -12.52 33.75
CA LEU A 849 6.11 -12.99 33.20
C LEU A 849 7.31 -12.53 34.04
N LEU A 850 7.34 -11.24 34.40
CA LEU A 850 8.34 -10.68 35.29
C LEU A 850 8.35 -11.44 36.62
N ASN A 851 7.17 -11.60 37.20
CA ASN A 851 6.96 -12.32 38.45
C ASN A 851 7.47 -13.78 38.43
N GLU A 852 7.17 -14.54 37.38
CA GLU A 852 7.67 -15.91 37.22
C GLU A 852 9.20 -15.96 37.16
N THR A 853 9.82 -15.00 36.48
CA THR A 853 11.29 -14.87 36.39
C THR A 853 11.89 -14.54 37.76
N LEU A 854 11.30 -13.60 38.50
CA LEU A 854 11.71 -13.26 39.86
C LEU A 854 11.58 -14.47 40.81
N MET A 855 10.47 -15.21 40.74
CA MET A 855 10.26 -16.40 41.56
C MET A 855 11.25 -17.52 41.23
N TRP A 856 11.62 -17.67 39.95
CA TRP A 856 12.66 -18.61 39.54
C TRP A 856 14.02 -18.27 40.18
N HIS A 857 14.40 -16.99 40.20
CA HIS A 857 15.62 -16.55 40.89
C HIS A 857 15.57 -16.82 42.40
N ILE A 858 14.44 -16.55 43.06
CA ILE A 858 14.26 -16.86 44.50
C ILE A 858 14.39 -18.36 44.75
N ALA A 859 13.72 -19.19 43.95
CA ALA A 859 13.74 -20.63 44.12
C ALA A 859 15.18 -21.16 44.04
N ASN A 860 16.01 -20.66 43.11
CA ASN A 860 17.43 -20.99 43.05
C ASN A 860 18.20 -20.59 44.32
N GLN A 861 17.92 -19.42 44.91
CA GLN A 861 18.52 -19.04 46.20
C GLN A 861 18.10 -19.98 47.33
N VAL A 862 16.84 -20.42 47.36
CA VAL A 862 16.33 -21.37 48.36
C VAL A 862 17.00 -22.74 48.23
N GLN A 863 17.33 -23.22 47.02
CA GLN A 863 18.09 -24.46 46.87
C GLN A 863 19.47 -24.37 47.54
N GLU A 864 20.19 -23.26 47.34
CA GLU A 864 21.49 -23.06 47.97
C GLU A 864 21.35 -22.96 49.50
N LEU A 865 20.29 -22.30 50.00
CA LEU A 865 19.96 -22.27 51.43
C LEU A 865 19.71 -23.68 51.98
N LYS A 866 18.93 -24.53 51.28
CA LYS A 866 18.71 -25.94 51.66
C LYS A 866 20.03 -26.71 51.76
N ARG A 867 20.97 -26.52 50.83
CA ARG A 867 22.31 -27.17 50.89
C ARG A 867 23.09 -26.74 52.13
N MET A 868 23.05 -25.46 52.48
CA MET A 868 23.71 -24.93 53.69
C MET A 868 23.09 -25.47 54.98
N VAL A 869 21.78 -25.67 55.02
CA VAL A 869 21.08 -26.32 56.13
C VAL A 869 21.51 -27.77 56.28
N ILE A 870 21.60 -28.51 55.17
CA ILE A 870 22.05 -29.91 55.18
C ILE A 870 23.49 -30.01 55.71
N LEU A 871 24.38 -29.10 55.30
CA LEU A 871 25.76 -29.03 55.77
C LEU A 871 25.87 -28.85 57.30
N ASN A 872 24.93 -28.11 57.90
CA ASN A 872 24.93 -27.76 59.32
C ASN A 872 23.87 -28.54 60.14
N LYS A 873 23.29 -29.61 59.58
CA LYS A 873 22.07 -30.26 60.10
C LYS A 873 22.14 -30.63 61.58
N GLU A 874 23.20 -31.30 62.02
CA GLU A 874 23.37 -31.77 63.41
C GLU A 874 23.50 -30.60 64.40
N VAL A 875 24.25 -29.55 64.01
CA VAL A 875 24.44 -28.34 64.81
C VAL A 875 23.12 -27.60 64.95
N LEU A 876 22.36 -27.46 63.85
CA LEU A 876 21.06 -26.79 63.85
C LEU A 876 20.00 -27.54 64.67
N ILE A 877 19.99 -28.88 64.67
CA ILE A 877 19.09 -29.68 65.54
C ILE A 877 19.41 -29.42 67.02
N THR A 878 20.70 -29.35 67.36
CA THR A 878 21.15 -29.07 68.73
C THR A 878 20.76 -27.64 69.16
N LEU A 879 20.95 -26.66 68.28
CA LEU A 879 20.55 -25.27 68.51
C LEU A 879 19.02 -25.13 68.68
N ARG A 880 18.23 -25.89 67.91
CA ARG A 880 16.77 -25.90 68.02
C ARG A 880 16.28 -26.47 69.35
N THR A 881 16.92 -27.52 69.86
CA THR A 881 16.47 -28.25 71.06
C THR A 881 17.07 -27.72 72.37
N SER A 882 18.19 -26.99 72.30
CA SER A 882 18.90 -26.44 73.46
C SER A 882 18.82 -24.90 73.54
N PHE A 883 17.75 -24.31 73.00
CA PHE A 883 17.60 -22.84 72.89
C PHE A 883 17.59 -22.13 74.25
N ASP A 884 17.16 -22.83 75.30
CA ASP A 884 17.09 -22.41 76.70
C ASP A 884 18.44 -22.44 77.44
N LYS A 885 19.51 -22.99 76.82
CA LYS A 885 20.86 -23.13 77.41
C LYS A 885 21.88 -22.18 76.74
N PRO A 886 22.17 -21.00 77.31
CA PRO A 886 23.00 -19.97 76.66
C PRO A 886 24.43 -20.42 76.30
N GLU A 887 25.09 -21.17 77.18
CA GLU A 887 26.47 -21.63 76.96
C GLU A 887 26.57 -22.63 75.79
N VAL A 888 25.63 -23.59 75.72
CA VAL A 888 25.53 -24.56 74.63
C VAL A 888 25.25 -23.85 73.31
N MET A 889 24.36 -22.85 73.32
CA MET A 889 24.04 -22.05 72.14
C MET A 889 25.26 -21.27 71.63
N LYS A 890 26.07 -20.67 72.53
CA LYS A 890 27.29 -19.94 72.18
C LYS A 890 28.36 -20.86 71.59
N GLU A 891 28.51 -22.07 72.12
CA GLU A 891 29.45 -23.07 71.62
C GLU A 891 29.02 -23.62 70.24
N GLN A 892 27.76 -24.04 70.10
CA GLN A 892 27.25 -24.59 68.85
C GLN A 892 27.20 -23.54 67.73
N PHE A 893 26.93 -22.27 68.04
CA PHE A 893 26.97 -21.19 67.06
C PHE A 893 28.36 -21.04 66.40
N LYS A 894 29.45 -21.20 67.16
CA LYS A 894 30.82 -21.15 66.61
C LYS A 894 31.12 -22.27 65.61
N ARG A 895 30.36 -23.36 65.64
CA ARG A 895 30.50 -24.51 64.73
C ARG A 895 29.71 -24.33 63.42
N LEU A 896 28.84 -23.33 63.32
CA LEU A 896 28.08 -23.06 62.09
C LEU A 896 28.99 -22.55 60.97
N GLN A 897 28.86 -23.15 59.78
CA GLN A 897 29.58 -22.76 58.58
C GLN A 897 28.68 -21.96 57.64
N GLN A 898 29.28 -21.02 56.88
CA GLN A 898 28.58 -20.24 55.85
C GLN A 898 27.46 -19.31 56.36
N VAL A 899 27.54 -18.86 57.62
CA VAL A 899 26.57 -17.93 58.23
C VAL A 899 26.36 -16.66 57.40
N ASP A 900 27.43 -16.07 56.87
CA ASP A 900 27.33 -14.84 56.06
C ASP A 900 26.61 -15.08 54.73
N ASN A 901 26.82 -16.25 54.11
CA ASN A 901 26.15 -16.62 52.87
C ASN A 901 24.65 -16.85 53.09
N VAL A 902 24.24 -17.44 54.23
CA VAL A 902 22.81 -17.59 54.58
C VAL A 902 22.13 -16.23 54.66
N LEU A 903 22.72 -15.30 55.41
CA LEU A 903 22.18 -13.95 55.56
C LEU A 903 22.17 -13.19 54.23
N GLN A 904 23.26 -13.25 53.46
CA GLN A 904 23.35 -12.62 52.15
C GLN A 904 22.27 -13.14 51.19
N ARG A 905 22.03 -14.46 51.13
CA ARG A 905 20.99 -15.03 50.28
C ARG A 905 19.58 -14.68 50.75
N MET A 906 19.34 -14.65 52.05
CA MET A 906 18.06 -14.15 52.61
C MET A 906 17.83 -12.68 52.26
N THR A 907 18.88 -11.84 52.30
CA THR A 907 18.82 -10.45 51.86
C THR A 907 18.50 -10.33 50.37
N ILE A 908 19.16 -11.13 49.51
CA ILE A 908 18.89 -11.15 48.05
C ILE A 908 17.43 -11.55 47.77
N ILE A 909 16.92 -12.60 48.43
CA ILE A 909 15.53 -13.02 48.32
C ILE A 909 14.60 -11.88 48.73
N GLY A 910 14.90 -11.23 49.86
CA GLY A 910 14.14 -10.09 50.36
C GLY A 910 14.08 -8.95 49.34
N VAL A 911 15.22 -8.58 48.77
CA VAL A 911 15.32 -7.54 47.73
C VAL A 911 14.44 -7.86 46.52
N ILE A 912 14.48 -9.10 46.02
CA ILE A 912 13.66 -9.53 44.88
C ILE A 912 12.17 -9.44 45.22
N LEU A 913 11.79 -9.83 46.44
CA LEU A 913 10.40 -9.73 46.92
C LEU A 913 9.95 -8.28 47.09
N SER A 914 10.82 -7.39 47.59
CA SER A 914 10.52 -5.95 47.68
C SER A 914 10.22 -5.35 46.31
N PHE A 915 11.03 -5.70 45.28
CA PHE A 915 10.78 -5.26 43.92
C PHE A 915 9.45 -5.82 43.36
N ARG A 916 9.18 -7.11 43.58
CA ARG A 916 7.89 -7.72 43.22
C ARG A 916 6.72 -7.00 43.87
N HIS A 917 6.83 -6.65 45.16
CA HIS A 917 5.74 -5.99 45.88
C HIS A 917 5.42 -4.65 45.24
N LEU A 918 6.42 -3.82 44.97
CA LEU A 918 6.23 -2.55 44.26
C LEU A 918 5.58 -2.74 42.88
N ALA A 919 6.02 -3.75 42.11
CA ALA A 919 5.46 -4.03 40.78
C ALA A 919 3.99 -4.50 40.86
N GLN A 920 3.62 -5.29 41.86
CA GLN A 920 2.25 -5.75 42.09
C GLN A 920 1.34 -4.62 42.58
N GLU A 921 1.81 -3.78 43.52
CA GLU A 921 1.05 -2.60 43.97
C GLU A 921 0.77 -1.65 42.80
N ALA A 922 1.80 -1.39 41.97
CA ALA A 922 1.64 -0.60 40.77
C ALA A 922 0.63 -1.21 39.77
N LEU A 923 0.63 -2.55 39.61
CA LEU A 923 -0.36 -3.25 38.80
C LEU A 923 -1.77 -3.06 39.37
N VAL A 924 -1.97 -3.23 40.69
CA VAL A 924 -3.28 -3.01 41.33
C VAL A 924 -3.79 -1.61 41.06
N ASP A 925 -2.94 -0.58 41.22
CA ASP A 925 -3.32 0.81 40.97
C ASP A 925 -3.78 1.04 39.52
N VAL A 926 -3.10 0.43 38.55
CA VAL A 926 -3.48 0.52 37.13
C VAL A 926 -4.78 -0.23 36.86
N LEU A 927 -4.96 -1.43 37.42
CA LEU A 927 -6.17 -2.23 37.22
C LEU A 927 -7.41 -1.62 37.90
N ASP A 928 -7.24 -0.96 39.05
CA ASP A 928 -8.32 -0.25 39.74
C ASP A 928 -8.88 0.89 38.87
N GLN A 929 -8.02 1.55 38.09
CA GLN A 929 -8.43 2.57 37.13
C GLN A 929 -9.01 1.99 35.83
N ARG A 930 -8.41 0.91 35.28
CA ARG A 930 -8.74 0.40 33.94
C ARG A 930 -9.87 -0.63 33.92
N ILE A 931 -9.96 -1.46 34.96
CA ILE A 931 -10.94 -2.55 35.08
C ILE A 931 -11.55 -2.63 36.50
N PRO A 932 -12.10 -1.52 37.05
CA PRO A 932 -12.57 -1.44 38.44
C PRO A 932 -13.58 -2.54 38.81
N PHE A 933 -14.49 -2.88 37.89
CA PHE A 933 -15.53 -3.90 38.12
C PHE A 933 -14.94 -5.31 38.28
N LEU A 934 -13.95 -5.66 37.45
CA LEU A 934 -13.27 -6.96 37.54
C LEU A 934 -12.43 -7.02 38.81
N LEU A 935 -11.65 -5.98 39.11
CA LEU A 935 -10.82 -5.96 40.30
C LEU A 935 -11.66 -6.00 41.59
N SER A 936 -12.78 -5.27 41.63
CA SER A 936 -13.73 -5.33 42.74
C SER A 936 -14.29 -6.74 42.95
N SER A 937 -14.63 -7.43 41.85
CA SER A 937 -15.13 -8.81 41.93
C SER A 937 -14.05 -9.77 42.43
N VAL A 938 -12.79 -9.60 42.01
CA VAL A 938 -11.66 -10.42 42.50
C VAL A 938 -11.40 -10.16 43.98
N LYS A 939 -11.44 -8.89 44.43
CA LYS A 939 -11.30 -8.51 45.85
C LYS A 939 -12.40 -9.15 46.71
N ASP A 940 -13.66 -9.10 46.27
CA ASP A 940 -14.79 -9.72 46.95
C ASP A 940 -14.68 -11.26 47.02
N PHE A 941 -14.28 -11.88 45.91
CA PHE A 941 -14.06 -13.32 45.85
C PHE A 941 -12.95 -13.75 46.80
N GLN A 942 -11.84 -13.00 46.86
CA GLN A 942 -10.73 -13.26 47.78
C GLN A 942 -11.12 -13.16 49.26
N ALA A 943 -12.05 -12.25 49.60
CA ALA A 943 -12.56 -12.07 50.96
C ALA A 943 -13.54 -13.17 51.39
N THR A 944 -14.10 -13.93 50.45
CA THR A 944 -15.09 -14.98 50.72
C THR A 944 -14.40 -16.31 51.10
N PRO A 945 -14.70 -16.90 52.26
CA PRO A 945 -14.09 -18.17 52.66
C PRO A 945 -14.67 -19.34 51.85
N SER A 946 -13.89 -19.92 50.92
CA SER A 946 -14.23 -21.19 50.26
C SER A 946 -13.06 -22.18 50.34
N THR A 947 -13.28 -23.37 50.90
CA THR A 947 -12.21 -24.35 51.18
C THR A 947 -11.74 -25.15 49.96
N ASP A 948 -12.58 -25.35 48.94
CA ASP A 948 -12.27 -26.24 47.80
C ASP A 948 -11.55 -25.53 46.62
N SER A 949 -11.51 -24.19 46.59
CA SER A 949 -10.96 -23.40 45.47
C SER A 949 -9.88 -22.38 45.86
N MET A 950 -9.37 -22.43 47.11
CA MET A 950 -8.41 -21.45 47.63
C MET A 950 -7.18 -21.24 46.74
N LYS A 951 -6.64 -22.30 46.13
CA LYS A 951 -5.43 -22.20 45.29
C LYS A 951 -5.68 -21.40 44.01
N VAL A 952 -6.78 -21.70 43.31
CA VAL A 952 -7.16 -21.01 42.06
C VAL A 952 -7.53 -19.55 42.34
N MET A 953 -8.21 -19.32 43.46
CA MET A 953 -8.55 -17.96 43.92
C MET A 953 -7.30 -17.14 44.26
N CYS A 954 -6.34 -17.70 44.99
CA CYS A 954 -5.08 -17.01 45.28
C CYS A 954 -4.28 -16.74 43.99
N GLU A 955 -4.28 -17.67 43.02
CA GLU A 955 -3.60 -17.46 41.74
C GLU A 955 -4.25 -16.32 40.93
N MET A 956 -5.59 -16.28 40.88
CA MET A 956 -6.34 -15.17 40.25
C MET A 956 -6.08 -13.83 40.95
N ALA A 957 -6.11 -13.81 42.29
CA ALA A 957 -5.82 -12.61 43.08
C ALA A 957 -4.38 -12.12 42.86
N SER A 958 -3.41 -13.03 42.86
CA SER A 958 -2.00 -12.72 42.60
C SER A 958 -1.75 -12.24 41.17
N ALA A 959 -2.48 -12.76 40.18
CA ALA A 959 -2.42 -12.28 38.79
C ALA A 959 -3.00 -10.87 38.63
N ALA A 960 -3.91 -10.46 39.52
CA ALA A 960 -4.44 -9.10 39.62
C ALA A 960 -3.60 -8.18 40.52
N GLY A 961 -2.45 -8.66 41.02
CA GLY A 961 -1.55 -7.93 41.91
C GLY A 961 -1.96 -7.88 43.38
N LEU A 962 -3.04 -8.56 43.79
CA LEU A 962 -3.50 -8.57 45.17
C LEU A 962 -2.61 -9.47 46.05
N ASN A 963 -2.27 -8.96 47.23
CA ASN A 963 -1.48 -9.69 48.22
C ASN A 963 -2.25 -10.91 48.73
N CYS A 964 -1.58 -12.07 48.78
CA CYS A 964 -2.11 -13.30 49.33
C CYS A 964 -1.36 -13.65 50.63
N ARG A 965 -2.04 -14.30 51.59
CA ARG A 965 -1.42 -14.74 52.85
C ARG A 965 -0.22 -15.66 52.62
N VAL A 966 -0.27 -16.47 51.57
CA VAL A 966 0.85 -17.25 51.04
C VAL A 966 0.89 -17.02 49.54
N ASP A 967 2.06 -16.67 49.00
CA ASP A 967 2.22 -16.39 47.58
C ASP A 967 2.13 -17.71 46.76
N PRO A 968 1.11 -17.86 45.89
CA PRO A 968 0.91 -19.08 45.11
C PRO A 968 1.98 -19.24 44.01
N THR A 969 2.52 -18.14 43.49
CA THR A 969 3.56 -18.16 42.45
C THR A 969 4.87 -18.66 43.04
N LEU A 970 5.23 -18.16 44.24
CA LEU A 970 6.41 -18.62 44.97
C LEU A 970 6.29 -20.09 45.37
N ALA A 971 5.14 -20.49 45.92
CA ALA A 971 4.90 -21.88 46.32
C ALA A 971 5.00 -22.84 45.14
N ASN A 972 4.46 -22.46 43.97
CA ASN A 972 4.60 -23.25 42.75
C ASN A 972 6.05 -23.31 42.26
N ALA A 973 6.78 -22.18 42.23
CA ALA A 973 8.18 -22.15 41.80
C ALA A 973 9.09 -23.05 42.68
N LEU A 974 8.89 -23.02 44.00
CA LEU A 974 9.61 -23.89 44.93
C LEU A 974 9.25 -25.38 44.75
N ARG A 975 7.98 -25.70 44.44
CA ARG A 975 7.53 -27.07 44.18
C ARG A 975 8.12 -27.63 42.87
N THR A 976 8.18 -26.84 41.81
CA THR A 976 8.71 -27.27 40.50
C THR A 976 10.16 -27.74 40.57
N GLN A 977 10.94 -27.19 41.51
CA GLN A 977 12.33 -27.57 41.72
C GLN A 977 12.53 -28.95 42.36
N LYS A 978 11.52 -29.49 43.06
CA LYS A 978 11.54 -30.85 43.61
C LYS A 978 10.09 -31.37 43.76
N PRO A 979 9.56 -32.10 42.77
CA PRO A 979 8.13 -32.47 42.72
C PRO A 979 7.71 -33.56 43.74
N GLU A 980 8.67 -34.29 44.32
CA GLU A 980 8.42 -35.29 45.37
C GLU A 980 8.65 -34.69 46.77
N ILE A 981 7.61 -34.74 47.61
CA ILE A 981 7.68 -34.31 49.03
C ILE A 981 8.34 -35.44 49.83
N ASP A 982 9.58 -35.21 50.27
CA ASP A 982 10.34 -36.10 51.15
C ASP A 982 9.97 -35.82 52.62
N GLU A 983 9.84 -36.85 53.47
CA GLU A 983 9.55 -36.69 54.91
C GLU A 983 10.60 -35.79 55.61
N GLY A 984 11.82 -35.69 55.06
CA GLY A 984 12.88 -34.80 55.52
C GLY A 984 12.72 -33.32 55.18
N GLU A 985 11.82 -32.92 54.26
CA GLU A 985 11.71 -31.53 53.80
C GLU A 985 11.19 -30.58 54.88
N HIS A 986 10.22 -31.02 55.67
CA HIS A 986 9.67 -30.21 56.76
C HIS A 986 10.76 -29.91 57.82
N LEU A 987 11.61 -30.90 58.13
CA LEU A 987 12.75 -30.70 59.03
C LEU A 987 13.74 -29.69 58.45
N ILE A 988 14.05 -29.75 57.14
CA ILE A 988 14.94 -28.78 56.49
C ILE A 988 14.36 -27.36 56.57
N ALA A 989 13.05 -27.19 56.36
CA ALA A 989 12.37 -25.90 56.50
C ALA A 989 12.50 -25.34 57.95
N CYS A 990 12.25 -26.19 58.94
CA CYS A 990 12.42 -25.83 60.35
C CYS A 990 13.87 -25.45 60.68
N LEU A 991 14.85 -26.21 60.19
CA LEU A 991 16.26 -25.95 60.46
C LEU A 991 16.77 -24.70 59.72
N LEU A 992 16.24 -24.38 58.53
CA LEU A 992 16.52 -23.12 57.85
C LEU A 992 16.06 -21.93 58.69
N MET A 993 14.85 -22.01 59.23
CA MET A 993 14.29 -21.02 60.13
C MET A 993 15.18 -20.81 61.37
N VAL A 994 15.62 -21.88 62.02
CA VAL A 994 16.58 -21.80 63.14
C VAL A 994 17.89 -21.17 62.68
N PHE A 995 18.41 -21.57 61.51
CA PHE A 995 19.67 -21.06 60.99
C PHE A 995 19.61 -19.55 60.77
N VAL A 996 18.53 -19.03 60.17
CA VAL A 996 18.34 -17.59 59.98
C VAL A 996 18.22 -16.89 61.35
N ALA A 997 17.39 -17.39 62.26
CA ALA A 997 17.13 -16.76 63.56
C ALA A 997 18.40 -16.57 64.42
N VAL A 998 19.25 -17.60 64.49
CA VAL A 998 20.51 -17.52 65.28
C VAL A 998 21.60 -16.73 64.58
N SER A 999 21.48 -16.50 63.27
CA SER A 999 22.49 -15.79 62.46
C SER A 999 22.30 -14.26 62.51
N ILE A 1000 21.08 -13.76 62.75
CA ILE A 1000 20.76 -12.33 62.77
C ILE A 1000 21.72 -11.48 63.63
N PRO A 1001 22.11 -11.87 64.86
CA PRO A 1001 23.02 -11.05 65.67
C PRO A 1001 24.39 -10.81 65.02
N LYS A 1002 24.85 -11.69 64.13
CA LYS A 1002 26.14 -11.53 63.42
C LYS A 1002 26.15 -10.27 62.55
N LEU A 1003 24.98 -9.84 62.06
CA LEU A 1003 24.83 -8.64 61.24
C LEU A 1003 25.30 -7.38 61.96
N ALA A 1004 25.19 -7.30 63.30
CA ALA A 1004 25.61 -6.14 64.09
C ALA A 1004 27.10 -5.78 63.95
N ARG A 1005 27.94 -6.74 63.51
CA ARG A 1005 29.37 -6.56 63.22
C ARG A 1005 29.64 -5.92 61.86
N ASN A 1006 28.67 -5.95 60.94
CA ASN A 1006 28.86 -5.46 59.57
C ASN A 1006 28.87 -3.93 59.57
N GLU A 1007 29.92 -3.32 59.03
CA GLU A 1007 30.09 -1.86 58.99
C GLU A 1007 29.02 -1.15 58.14
N ASN A 1008 28.49 -1.83 57.13
CA ASN A 1008 27.49 -1.29 56.20
C ASN A 1008 26.03 -1.52 56.64
N LEU A 1009 25.79 -1.92 57.90
CA LEU A 1009 24.45 -2.21 58.45
C LEU A 1009 23.70 -0.96 58.97
N PHE A 1010 24.28 0.24 58.87
CA PHE A 1010 23.64 1.42 59.44
C PHE A 1010 22.23 1.65 58.87
N TYR A 1011 21.25 1.81 59.78
CA TYR A 1011 19.87 2.14 59.43
C TYR A 1011 19.76 3.64 59.14
N ARG A 1012 19.46 3.97 57.88
CA ARG A 1012 19.23 5.34 57.43
C ARG A 1012 17.76 5.66 57.60
N ALA A 1013 17.43 6.51 58.56
CA ALA A 1013 16.07 6.96 58.79
C ALA A 1013 15.51 7.78 57.61
N SER A 1014 16.37 8.50 56.88
CA SER A 1014 15.98 9.21 55.64
C SER A 1014 15.42 8.28 54.55
N LEU A 1015 15.85 7.02 54.53
CA LEU A 1015 15.41 5.99 53.58
C LEU A 1015 14.49 4.93 54.21
N GLU A 1016 14.34 4.96 55.53
CA GLU A 1016 13.73 3.88 56.32
C GLU A 1016 14.30 2.49 55.96
N ALA A 1017 15.62 2.41 55.83
CA ALA A 1017 16.30 1.25 55.25
C ALA A 1017 17.69 1.02 55.85
N HIS A 1018 18.12 -0.24 55.93
CA HIS A 1018 19.52 -0.56 56.20
C HIS A 1018 20.36 -0.37 54.93
N SER A 1019 21.56 0.20 55.06
CA SER A 1019 22.43 0.53 53.92
C SER A 1019 22.88 -0.69 53.10
N ASN A 1020 22.68 -1.91 53.61
CA ASN A 1020 22.99 -3.17 52.93
C ASN A 1020 21.74 -4.02 52.63
N ASN A 1021 20.54 -3.43 52.64
CA ASN A 1021 19.25 -4.10 52.39
C ASN A 1021 18.79 -5.13 53.44
N THR A 1022 19.39 -5.16 54.62
CA THR A 1022 19.02 -6.15 55.67
C THR A 1022 17.54 -6.09 56.08
N HIS A 1023 16.88 -4.91 56.05
CA HIS A 1023 15.44 -4.78 56.30
C HIS A 1023 14.60 -5.67 55.38
N CYS A 1024 15.07 -5.96 54.17
CA CYS A 1024 14.37 -6.83 53.24
C CYS A 1024 14.29 -8.30 53.71
N ILE A 1025 15.11 -8.71 54.70
CA ILE A 1025 15.01 -10.04 55.31
C ILE A 1025 13.62 -10.25 55.95
N ALA A 1026 12.95 -9.19 56.43
CA ALA A 1026 11.60 -9.28 56.96
C ALA A 1026 10.62 -9.91 55.96
N LEU A 1027 10.61 -9.38 54.73
CA LEU A 1027 9.82 -9.92 53.62
C LEU A 1027 10.24 -11.34 53.23
N ALA A 1028 11.53 -11.63 53.21
CA ALA A 1028 12.05 -12.97 52.90
C ALA A 1028 11.60 -14.01 53.93
N VAL A 1029 11.70 -13.70 55.22
CA VAL A 1029 11.30 -14.58 56.33
C VAL A 1029 9.81 -14.92 56.22
N ASN A 1030 8.94 -13.92 56.09
CA ASN A 1030 7.51 -14.13 55.99
C ASN A 1030 7.12 -14.98 54.77
N ASN A 1031 7.60 -14.61 53.57
CA ASN A 1031 7.18 -15.26 52.32
C ASN A 1031 7.81 -16.65 52.13
N ILE A 1032 9.10 -16.83 52.43
CA ILE A 1032 9.77 -18.14 52.25
C ILE A 1032 9.23 -19.16 53.23
N PHE A 1033 9.10 -18.82 54.52
CA PHE A 1033 8.57 -19.77 55.50
C PHE A 1033 7.08 -20.02 55.27
N GLY A 1034 6.29 -18.99 54.94
CA GLY A 1034 4.90 -19.16 54.52
C GLY A 1034 4.76 -20.15 53.35
N ALA A 1035 5.57 -20.01 52.30
CA ALA A 1035 5.54 -20.90 51.15
C ALA A 1035 6.06 -22.32 51.46
N MET A 1036 7.21 -22.45 52.13
CA MET A 1036 7.82 -23.75 52.44
C MET A 1036 6.95 -24.59 53.38
N PHE A 1037 6.41 -24.01 54.45
CA PHE A 1037 5.54 -24.73 55.38
C PHE A 1037 4.17 -25.05 54.77
N THR A 1038 3.67 -24.22 53.85
CA THR A 1038 2.48 -24.55 53.04
C THR A 1038 2.72 -25.76 52.14
N ILE A 1039 3.89 -25.86 51.49
CA ILE A 1039 4.26 -27.01 50.64
C ILE A 1039 4.37 -28.29 51.48
N CYS A 1040 4.87 -28.21 52.72
CA CYS A 1040 5.00 -29.35 53.62
C CYS A 1040 3.66 -29.90 54.13
N GLY A 1041 2.57 -29.13 54.04
CA GLY A 1041 1.21 -29.60 54.33
C GLY A 1041 0.87 -29.89 55.80
N GLN A 1042 1.70 -29.46 56.75
CA GLN A 1042 1.50 -29.75 58.19
C GLN A 1042 0.61 -28.72 58.93
N GLY A 1043 0.29 -27.59 58.30
CA GLY A 1043 -0.63 -26.59 58.86
C GLY A 1043 -0.08 -25.79 60.07
N ASP A 1044 1.24 -25.78 60.28
CA ASP A 1044 1.90 -25.26 61.48
C ASP A 1044 2.66 -23.94 61.27
N ILE A 1045 2.32 -23.18 60.20
CA ILE A 1045 3.04 -21.95 59.80
C ILE A 1045 3.14 -20.95 60.97
N GLU A 1046 2.04 -20.71 61.67
CA GLU A 1046 1.98 -19.75 62.77
C GLU A 1046 2.86 -20.19 63.96
N ASP A 1047 2.86 -21.49 64.29
CA ASP A 1047 3.69 -22.05 65.36
C ASP A 1047 5.18 -21.99 65.02
N ARG A 1048 5.53 -22.24 63.75
CA ARG A 1048 6.91 -22.10 63.27
C ARG A 1048 7.35 -20.63 63.27
N MET A 1049 6.51 -19.70 62.83
CA MET A 1049 6.83 -18.27 62.88
C MET A 1049 6.98 -17.77 64.32
N LYS A 1050 6.17 -18.24 65.27
CA LYS A 1050 6.35 -17.98 66.72
C LYS A 1050 7.69 -18.50 67.23
N GLU A 1051 8.05 -19.73 66.84
CA GLU A 1051 9.35 -20.33 67.18
C GLU A 1051 10.53 -19.52 66.63
N PHE A 1052 10.44 -19.07 65.37
CA PHE A 1052 11.43 -18.18 64.76
C PHE A 1052 11.61 -16.90 65.56
N LEU A 1053 10.51 -16.22 65.90
CA LEU A 1053 10.54 -14.95 66.61
C LEU A 1053 11.18 -15.11 68.00
N ALA A 1054 10.79 -16.14 68.76
CA ALA A 1054 11.37 -16.44 70.06
C ALA A 1054 12.88 -16.67 70.00
N LEU A 1055 13.35 -17.44 69.00
CA LEU A 1055 14.78 -17.72 68.79
C LEU A 1055 15.55 -16.47 68.37
N ALA A 1056 15.00 -15.65 67.47
CA ALA A 1056 15.62 -14.41 66.99
C ALA A 1056 15.70 -13.37 68.11
N SER A 1057 14.61 -13.17 68.87
CA SER A 1057 14.57 -12.30 70.05
C SER A 1057 15.55 -12.72 71.14
N SER A 1058 15.61 -14.02 71.47
CA SER A 1058 16.56 -14.54 72.46
C SER A 1058 18.02 -14.31 72.03
N SER A 1059 18.32 -14.57 70.75
CA SER A 1059 19.63 -14.34 70.12
C SER A 1059 20.05 -12.86 70.16
N LEU A 1060 19.13 -11.93 69.89
CA LEU A 1060 19.39 -10.48 69.94
C LEU A 1060 19.49 -9.90 71.35
N LEU A 1061 18.70 -10.39 72.32
CA LEU A 1061 18.82 -9.99 73.72
C LEU A 1061 20.19 -10.36 74.31
N ARG A 1062 20.75 -11.51 73.91
CA ARG A 1062 22.11 -11.92 74.29
C ARG A 1062 23.17 -10.95 73.75
N LEU A 1063 23.01 -10.46 72.53
CA LEU A 1063 23.87 -9.40 71.98
C LEU A 1063 23.80 -8.10 72.80
N GLY A 1064 22.66 -7.81 73.42
CA GLY A 1064 22.48 -6.70 74.36
C GLY A 1064 23.39 -6.76 75.60
N GLN A 1065 23.83 -7.95 75.99
CA GLN A 1065 24.69 -8.20 77.15
C GLN A 1065 26.18 -8.27 76.79
N GLU A 1066 26.53 -8.26 75.50
CA GLU A 1066 27.92 -8.31 75.02
C GLU A 1066 28.62 -6.96 75.24
N SER A 1067 29.86 -6.98 75.74
CA SER A 1067 30.67 -5.78 76.01
C SER A 1067 31.67 -5.44 74.91
N ASP A 1068 31.83 -6.32 73.92
CA ASP A 1068 32.73 -6.13 72.78
C ASP A 1068 32.20 -5.04 71.84
N ARG A 1069 32.95 -3.95 71.73
CA ARG A 1069 32.58 -2.77 70.93
C ARG A 1069 32.46 -3.08 69.43
N GLU A 1070 33.22 -4.04 68.91
CA GLU A 1070 33.09 -4.47 67.51
C GLU A 1070 31.85 -5.35 67.30
N ALA A 1071 31.53 -6.22 68.28
CA ALA A 1071 30.34 -7.05 68.24
C ALA A 1071 29.02 -6.28 68.30
N ILE A 1072 28.98 -5.15 69.03
CA ILE A 1072 27.77 -4.34 69.25
C ILE A 1072 27.69 -3.07 68.40
N LYS A 1073 28.59 -2.88 67.43
CA LYS A 1073 28.75 -1.65 66.63
C LYS A 1073 27.44 -1.13 66.04
N ASN A 1074 26.66 -2.00 65.38
CA ASN A 1074 25.37 -1.68 64.78
C ASN A 1074 24.19 -2.38 65.49
N ARG A 1075 24.30 -2.60 66.82
CA ARG A 1075 23.31 -3.33 67.62
C ARG A 1075 21.91 -2.69 67.57
N GLU A 1076 21.84 -1.37 67.66
CA GLU A 1076 20.56 -0.64 67.64
C GLU A 1076 19.88 -0.78 66.27
N SER A 1077 20.63 -0.65 65.17
CA SER A 1077 20.10 -0.84 63.81
C SER A 1077 19.49 -2.24 63.57
N ILE A 1078 20.10 -3.31 64.13
CA ILE A 1078 19.59 -4.68 63.91
C ILE A 1078 18.36 -5.01 64.77
N TYR A 1079 18.16 -4.33 65.91
CA TYR A 1079 16.94 -4.52 66.71
C TYR A 1079 15.68 -4.12 65.94
N LEU A 1080 15.79 -3.14 65.03
CA LEU A 1080 14.69 -2.69 64.19
C LEU A 1080 14.21 -3.78 63.22
N LEU A 1081 15.06 -4.77 62.88
CA LEU A 1081 14.67 -5.86 62.00
C LEU A 1081 13.55 -6.73 62.62
N LEU A 1082 13.51 -6.91 63.95
CA LEU A 1082 12.44 -7.65 64.61
C LEU A 1082 11.09 -6.95 64.47
N ASP A 1083 11.08 -5.62 64.59
CA ASP A 1083 9.88 -4.81 64.38
C ASP A 1083 9.40 -4.98 62.92
N GLN A 1084 10.30 -4.85 61.96
CA GLN A 1084 10.01 -5.04 60.53
C GLN A 1084 9.48 -6.45 60.23
N ILE A 1085 10.07 -7.51 60.79
CA ILE A 1085 9.59 -8.89 60.61
C ILE A 1085 8.14 -9.05 61.10
N VAL A 1086 7.79 -8.42 62.22
CA VAL A 1086 6.45 -8.53 62.81
C VAL A 1086 5.44 -7.69 62.03
N GLN A 1087 5.82 -6.50 61.56
CA GLN A 1087 4.96 -5.66 60.71
C GLN A 1087 4.65 -6.31 59.35
N GLU A 1088 5.63 -6.99 58.75
CA GLU A 1088 5.48 -7.64 57.44
C GLU A 1088 4.75 -9.00 57.51
N SER A 1089 4.65 -9.62 58.69
CA SER A 1089 4.13 -10.98 58.83
C SER A 1089 2.65 -11.01 59.22
N SER A 1090 1.83 -11.64 58.39
CA SER A 1090 0.41 -11.93 58.71
C SER A 1090 0.22 -13.03 59.78
N PHE A 1091 1.32 -13.61 60.28
CA PHE A 1091 1.33 -14.70 61.26
C PHE A 1091 1.85 -14.27 62.63
N LEU A 1092 2.42 -13.07 62.74
CA LEU A 1092 3.00 -12.54 63.98
C LEU A 1092 2.23 -11.29 64.42
N THR A 1093 2.21 -11.03 65.73
CA THR A 1093 1.54 -9.86 66.31
C THR A 1093 2.48 -9.08 67.21
N MET A 1094 2.20 -7.79 67.39
CA MET A 1094 2.98 -6.93 68.30
C MET A 1094 2.89 -7.40 69.75
N ASP A 1095 1.75 -7.95 70.18
CA ASP A 1095 1.60 -8.53 71.52
C ASP A 1095 2.58 -9.70 71.75
N LEU A 1096 2.79 -10.52 70.73
CA LEU A 1096 3.74 -11.61 70.79
C LEU A 1096 5.18 -11.07 70.83
N LEU A 1097 5.50 -10.05 70.03
CA LEU A 1097 6.82 -9.41 70.06
C LEU A 1097 7.14 -8.86 71.44
N GLU A 1098 6.22 -8.13 72.07
CA GLU A 1098 6.41 -7.55 73.41
C GLU A 1098 6.72 -8.64 74.46
N SER A 1099 6.12 -9.82 74.32
CA SER A 1099 6.33 -10.95 75.24
C SER A 1099 7.75 -11.53 75.19
N CYS A 1100 8.45 -11.42 74.05
CA CYS A 1100 9.79 -12.00 73.85
C CYS A 1100 10.90 -10.97 73.61
N PHE A 1101 10.55 -9.72 73.27
CA PHE A 1101 11.47 -8.60 73.06
C PHE A 1101 10.79 -7.26 73.41
N PRO A 1102 11.12 -6.63 74.54
CA PRO A 1102 10.44 -5.41 75.00
C PRO A 1102 10.56 -4.25 73.99
N TYR A 1103 9.44 -3.64 73.61
CA TYR A 1103 9.39 -2.56 72.62
C TYR A 1103 10.18 -1.32 73.03
N VAL A 1104 10.45 -1.13 74.33
CA VAL A 1104 11.33 -0.06 74.83
C VAL A 1104 12.73 -0.12 74.20
N LEU A 1105 13.24 -1.33 73.90
CA LEU A 1105 14.52 -1.50 73.21
C LEU A 1105 14.45 -1.02 71.76
N ILE A 1106 13.35 -1.33 71.07
CA ILE A 1106 13.08 -0.91 69.69
C ILE A 1106 12.91 0.60 69.62
N ARG A 1107 12.11 1.18 70.52
CA ARG A 1107 11.91 2.63 70.63
C ARG A 1107 13.22 3.38 70.84
N ASN A 1108 14.07 2.89 71.74
CA ASN A 1108 15.37 3.52 71.99
C ASN A 1108 16.32 3.35 70.79
N ALA A 1109 16.28 2.20 70.11
CA ALA A 1109 17.01 1.98 68.88
C ALA A 1109 16.60 2.95 67.77
N TYR A 1110 15.30 3.17 67.56
CA TYR A 1110 14.79 4.20 66.64
C TYR A 1110 15.31 5.59 67.02
N HIS A 1111 15.19 5.99 68.28
CA HIS A 1111 15.71 7.28 68.73
C HIS A 1111 17.22 7.44 68.45
N ALA A 1112 18.01 6.39 68.66
CA ALA A 1112 19.44 6.42 68.46
C ALA A 1112 19.83 6.56 66.99
N VAL A 1113 19.25 5.76 66.08
CA VAL A 1113 19.58 5.81 64.65
C VAL A 1113 19.14 7.13 64.00
N TYR A 1114 17.97 7.67 64.38
CA TYR A 1114 17.50 8.98 63.89
C TYR A 1114 18.42 10.11 64.35
N LYS A 1115 18.85 10.09 65.62
CA LYS A 1115 19.77 11.09 66.15
C LYS A 1115 21.17 10.97 65.53
N GLN A 1116 21.65 9.76 65.32
CA GLN A 1116 22.96 9.49 64.73
C GLN A 1116 23.01 9.94 63.26
N GLU A 1117 21.95 9.72 62.49
CA GLU A 1117 21.87 10.20 61.11
C GLU A 1117 21.79 11.73 61.04
N GLN A 1118 21.01 12.38 61.91
CA GLN A 1118 20.98 13.86 62.00
C GLN A 1118 22.35 14.47 62.29
N ALA A 1119 23.19 13.79 63.06
CA ALA A 1119 24.57 14.22 63.35
C ALA A 1119 25.53 13.99 62.17
N LEU A 1120 25.17 13.19 61.16
CA LEU A 1120 25.95 13.02 59.92
C LEU A 1120 25.64 14.10 58.86
N PHE A 1121 24.47 14.75 58.96
CA PHE A 1121 24.03 15.80 58.02
C PHE A 1121 24.33 17.24 58.50
N ASN A 1122 24.55 17.45 59.80
CA ASN A 1122 25.02 18.70 60.39
C ASN A 1122 26.54 18.70 60.52
#